data_AF-A0A6N3GV75-F1
#
_entry.id   AF-A0A6N3GV75-F1
#
_cell.length_a   1.000
_cell.length_b   1.000
_cell.length_c   1.000
_cell.angle_alpha   90.00
_cell.angle_beta   90.00
_cell.angle_gamma   90.00
#
_symmetry.space_group_name_H-M   'P 1'
#
loop_
_entity.id
_entity.type
_entity.pdbx_description
1 polymer ?
#
loop_
_entity_poly.entity_id
_entity_poly.type
_entity_poly.pdbx_seq_one_letter_code
_entity_poly.pdbx_strand_id
1 'polypeptide(L)'
;MKLKLLDIYNYRQFIHESIYMEDGITFLAGANNSGKTSVIELMNRLFGETSVKISTNDLPVEMYHKWVGDCENLIKDSYGTAKEKEEFIKALQDKLIGSVENPAQFADQIERESMKVKLEIGYDKEDTIELFSPYLMDLDEKTYRFYFLYQYEFMPNLFINLLDKQFDKCKKILESVLGKDGSEKGKDRLEQFIIHIVEQCYREQFFYTDKNYENLQKIEEPKDFYKLFHYRHIWANRDMPDEKGDKKKKTISSAMIEFIGKEKWKKVFEEWPDSIMDLISKVDIQGNLTDNLLYELNTVMTNISQTNGGRKEAIVIEPDVTDSDIKELLQNVSKAKYKIEGYQYYFGEETQGLGYSNMIYMHLQLQKYLKELEDDEQKKKVNFFVIEEPEAHMHPQMQKEFVRYLLKMYKDKKMQGIVTTHASEVVRIAGISAIRVVRKTSKIFEKRICDMCMFLNDLKLNKKDIENEYNILYQINFADIIFADKVIMFEGDTERMYLKRLLQRTEYRALEQQYIAFVQVGGAYTHRYRELIEFLKIKTLILTDIDYEKQEKTIDKIKGSYTTNGGLKDYYLHQKGKKKATSRFKLKIKDLYEWQKLGENKIGDYIMVSFQGEKDGCTRTLEEAMLAKLYDLSIEDTRSRGDWEKKKEDSKLEFKIPQKNDKNVKQEIEEAEILEEAEEMLSVREIVNATSSYKTDFMYSVLLNKKEKDVLPSYIEEGLKWLTE
;
A
#
# COMPACT_ATOMS: atom_id res chain seq x y z
N MET A 1 -26.86 -7.84 0.90
CA MET A 1 -26.07 -7.45 2.10
C MET A 1 -24.64 -7.15 1.69
N LYS A 2 -23.99 -6.18 2.33
CA LYS A 2 -22.63 -5.71 2.00
C LYS A 2 -21.82 -5.37 3.25
N LEU A 3 -20.53 -5.66 3.25
CA LEU A 3 -19.59 -5.18 4.27
C LEU A 3 -19.42 -3.66 4.10
N LYS A 4 -19.62 -2.85 5.13
CA LYS A 4 -19.53 -1.38 5.05
C LYS A 4 -18.28 -0.82 5.71
N LEU A 5 -17.88 -1.42 6.83
CA LEU A 5 -16.72 -0.99 7.60
C LEU A 5 -15.96 -2.22 8.10
N LEU A 6 -14.64 -2.14 7.99
CA LEU A 6 -13.68 -2.99 8.67
C LEU A 6 -12.76 -2.09 9.52
N ASP A 7 -12.94 -2.11 10.83
CA ASP A 7 -12.15 -1.30 11.76
C ASP A 7 -11.17 -2.19 12.53
N ILE A 8 -9.87 -1.99 12.31
CA ILE A 8 -8.81 -2.91 12.69
C ILE A 8 -8.01 -2.31 13.84
N TYR A 9 -7.87 -3.06 14.93
CA TYR A 9 -7.08 -2.69 16.10
C TYR A 9 -5.99 -3.73 16.36
N ASN A 10 -4.76 -3.26 16.59
CA ASN A 10 -3.59 -4.06 16.98
C ASN A 10 -3.37 -5.30 16.09
N TYR A 11 -3.22 -5.11 14.79
CA TYR A 11 -2.92 -6.18 13.83
C TYR A 11 -1.66 -5.85 13.03
N ARG A 12 -0.58 -6.60 13.25
CA ARG A 12 0.74 -6.42 12.64
C ARG A 12 1.21 -4.96 12.74
N GLN A 13 1.22 -4.24 11.63
CA GLN A 13 1.67 -2.85 11.59
C GLN A 13 0.52 -1.83 11.69
N PHE A 14 -0.72 -2.29 11.87
CA PHE A 14 -1.91 -1.45 11.99
C PHE A 14 -2.35 -1.41 13.45
N ILE A 15 -2.21 -0.23 14.10
CA ILE A 15 -2.59 -0.05 15.51
C ILE A 15 -4.09 0.26 15.62
N HIS A 16 -4.58 1.21 14.82
CA HIS A 16 -6.01 1.51 14.72
C HIS A 16 -6.28 2.13 13.34
N GLU A 17 -6.86 1.35 12.44
CA GLU A 17 -7.14 1.79 11.07
C GLU A 17 -8.50 1.30 10.58
N SER A 18 -9.29 2.21 10.03
CA SER A 18 -10.63 1.95 9.52
C SER A 18 -10.63 1.90 8.00
N ILE A 19 -11.26 0.88 7.42
CA ILE A 19 -11.45 0.71 5.98
C ILE A 19 -12.94 0.76 5.66
N TYR A 20 -13.39 1.87 5.10
CA TYR A 20 -14.75 2.00 4.58
C TYR A 20 -14.84 1.39 3.19
N MET A 21 -15.76 0.44 3.04
CA MET A 21 -15.92 -0.32 1.82
C MET A 21 -16.89 0.36 0.86
N GLU A 22 -16.51 0.38 -0.41
CA GLU A 22 -17.41 0.72 -1.50
C GLU A 22 -18.42 -0.39 -1.76
N ASP A 23 -19.53 -0.01 -2.37
CA ASP A 23 -20.60 -0.92 -2.78
C ASP A 23 -20.21 -1.85 -3.93
N GLY A 24 -19.15 -1.50 -4.67
CA GLY A 24 -18.55 -2.27 -5.74
C GLY A 24 -17.14 -2.70 -5.38
N ILE A 25 -16.13 -2.10 -6.01
CA ILE A 25 -14.71 -2.38 -5.75
C ILE A 25 -14.12 -1.28 -4.88
N THR A 26 -13.44 -1.68 -3.81
CA THR A 26 -12.53 -0.82 -3.04
C THR A 26 -11.09 -1.13 -3.46
N PHE A 27 -10.31 -0.12 -3.82
CA PHE A 27 -8.92 -0.28 -4.20
C PHE A 27 -8.00 0.03 -3.02
N LEU A 28 -7.21 -0.95 -2.60
CA LEU A 28 -6.17 -0.79 -1.59
C LEU A 28 -4.83 -0.53 -2.29
N ALA A 29 -4.43 0.74 -2.36
CA ALA A 29 -3.22 1.17 -3.06
C ALA A 29 -2.07 1.46 -2.09
N GLY A 30 -0.85 1.12 -2.47
CA GLY A 30 0.35 1.47 -1.70
C GLY A 30 1.61 0.82 -2.27
N ALA A 31 2.77 1.28 -1.83
CA ALA A 31 4.06 0.70 -2.25
C ALA A 31 4.19 -0.79 -1.87
N ASN A 32 5.18 -1.48 -2.44
CA ASN A 32 5.49 -2.84 -2.02
C ASN A 32 5.87 -2.88 -0.54
N ASN A 33 5.46 -3.94 0.15
CA ASN A 33 5.66 -4.07 1.59
C ASN A 33 4.99 -2.96 2.45
N SER A 34 3.96 -2.29 1.93
CA SER A 34 3.20 -1.28 2.70
C SER A 34 2.20 -1.89 3.69
N GLY A 35 1.89 -3.18 3.58
CA GLY A 35 0.90 -3.87 4.42
C GLY A 35 -0.40 -4.27 3.70
N LYS A 36 -0.51 -4.07 2.38
CA LYS A 36 -1.70 -4.48 1.58
C LYS A 36 -2.04 -5.95 1.75
N THR A 37 -1.07 -6.84 1.55
CA THR A 37 -1.22 -8.30 1.70
C THR A 37 -1.65 -8.69 3.10
N SER A 38 -1.16 -7.99 4.13
CA SER A 38 -1.60 -8.22 5.51
C SER A 38 -3.11 -7.97 5.69
N VAL A 39 -3.67 -6.93 5.08
CA VAL A 39 -5.13 -6.69 5.12
C VAL A 39 -5.89 -7.81 4.43
N ILE A 40 -5.39 -8.32 3.29
CA ILE A 40 -6.02 -9.45 2.58
C ILE A 40 -5.92 -10.75 3.38
N GLU A 41 -4.78 -11.01 4.02
CA GLU A 41 -4.60 -12.15 4.91
C GLU A 41 -5.55 -12.09 6.11
N LEU A 42 -5.73 -10.90 6.72
CA LEU A 42 -6.72 -10.70 7.78
C LEU A 42 -8.12 -11.09 7.30
N MET A 43 -8.55 -10.57 6.15
CA MET A 43 -9.87 -10.90 5.59
C MET A 43 -10.01 -12.38 5.28
N ASN A 44 -8.97 -13.01 4.72
CA ASN A 44 -8.99 -14.44 4.43
C ASN A 44 -9.11 -15.29 5.71
N ARG A 45 -8.50 -14.86 6.82
CA ARG A 45 -8.60 -15.57 8.10
C ARG A 45 -9.92 -15.33 8.82
N LEU A 46 -10.53 -14.15 8.64
CA LEU A 46 -11.82 -13.82 9.24
C LEU A 46 -13.01 -14.39 8.47
N PHE A 47 -12.95 -14.37 7.14
CA PHE A 47 -14.10 -14.71 6.28
C PHE A 47 -13.91 -15.99 5.48
N GLY A 48 -12.68 -16.47 5.31
CA GLY A 48 -12.38 -17.68 4.54
C GLY A 48 -12.52 -18.95 5.38
N GLU A 49 -12.94 -20.05 4.74
CA GLU A 49 -12.97 -21.41 5.32
C GLU A 49 -11.56 -22.03 5.41
N THR A 50 -10.54 -21.27 5.82
CA THR A 50 -9.17 -21.78 5.91
C THR A 50 -8.87 -22.35 7.30
N SER A 51 -8.03 -23.39 7.36
CA SER A 51 -7.53 -23.96 8.63
C SER A 51 -6.50 -23.06 9.34
N VAL A 52 -6.02 -22.02 8.67
CA VAL A 52 -4.96 -21.14 9.15
C VAL A 52 -5.58 -19.99 9.96
N LYS A 53 -5.42 -20.07 11.27
CA LYS A 53 -5.98 -19.13 12.24
C LYS A 53 -5.07 -17.93 12.51
N ILE A 54 -5.58 -16.93 13.22
CA ILE A 54 -4.77 -15.83 13.73
C ILE A 54 -3.81 -16.35 14.81
N SER A 55 -2.60 -15.80 14.82
CA SER A 55 -1.52 -16.19 15.73
C SER A 55 -0.90 -14.99 16.42
N THR A 56 -0.06 -15.23 17.41
CA THR A 56 0.73 -14.18 18.08
C THR A 56 1.66 -13.43 17.14
N ASN A 57 2.12 -14.06 16.05
CA ASN A 57 2.92 -13.40 15.01
C ASN A 57 2.16 -12.31 14.25
N ASP A 58 0.83 -12.27 14.40
CA ASP A 58 -0.02 -11.25 13.80
C ASP A 58 -0.31 -10.08 14.73
N LEU A 59 0.18 -10.11 15.98
CA LEU A 59 0.13 -8.98 16.89
C LEU A 59 1.23 -7.97 16.53
N PRO A 60 1.07 -6.68 16.90
CA PRO A 60 2.12 -5.70 16.70
C PRO A 60 3.37 -6.06 17.48
N VAL A 61 4.49 -6.15 16.77
CA VAL A 61 5.77 -6.66 17.29
C VAL A 61 6.21 -5.93 18.56
N GLU A 62 6.18 -4.59 18.57
CA GLU A 62 6.56 -3.79 19.74
C GLU A 62 5.65 -4.05 20.95
N MET A 63 4.33 -4.17 20.71
CA MET A 63 3.36 -4.41 21.78
C MET A 63 3.51 -5.83 22.34
N TYR A 64 3.67 -6.81 21.47
CA TYR A 64 3.82 -8.21 21.86
C TYR A 64 5.09 -8.44 22.70
N HIS A 65 6.25 -7.93 22.25
CA HIS A 65 7.49 -8.09 23.03
C HIS A 65 7.44 -7.34 24.36
N LYS A 66 6.80 -6.16 24.41
CA LYS A 66 6.56 -5.47 25.67
C LYS A 66 5.69 -6.31 26.61
N TRP A 67 4.61 -6.90 26.10
CA TRP A 67 3.73 -7.78 26.88
C TRP A 67 4.45 -9.03 27.41
N VAL A 68 5.31 -9.65 26.59
CA VAL A 68 6.16 -10.77 27.03
C VAL A 68 7.10 -10.34 28.16
N GLY A 69 7.71 -9.17 28.06
CA GLY A 69 8.55 -8.61 29.12
C GLY A 69 7.78 -8.29 30.41
N ASP A 70 6.57 -7.78 30.29
CA ASP A 70 5.68 -7.54 31.44
C ASP A 70 5.29 -8.87 32.12
N CYS A 71 4.98 -9.91 31.34
CA CYS A 71 4.76 -11.27 31.85
C CYS A 71 6.00 -11.85 32.54
N GLU A 72 7.20 -11.59 32.02
CA GLU A 72 8.45 -12.02 32.64
C GLU A 72 8.68 -11.36 34.00
N ASN A 73 8.49 -10.05 34.08
CA ASN A 73 8.59 -9.31 35.33
C ASN A 73 7.55 -9.80 36.34
N LEU A 74 6.32 -10.04 35.89
CA LEU A 74 5.25 -10.58 36.71
C LEU A 74 5.63 -11.95 37.32
N ILE A 75 6.19 -12.87 36.52
CA ILE A 75 6.64 -14.18 36.99
C ILE A 75 7.78 -14.03 38.01
N LYS A 76 8.78 -13.19 37.71
CA LYS A 76 9.92 -12.95 38.60
C LYS A 76 9.50 -12.37 39.95
N ASP A 77 8.64 -11.34 39.93
CA ASP A 77 8.16 -10.68 41.14
C ASP A 77 7.33 -11.61 42.01
N SER A 78 6.49 -12.43 41.37
CA SER A 78 5.63 -13.39 42.07
C SER A 78 6.46 -14.52 42.70
N TYR A 79 7.48 -15.03 41.98
CA TYR A 79 8.40 -16.04 42.52
C TYR A 79 9.34 -15.47 43.59
N GLY A 80 9.74 -14.21 43.48
CA GLY A 80 10.55 -13.51 44.50
C GLY A 80 9.81 -13.34 45.82
N THR A 81 8.49 -13.17 45.77
CA THR A 81 7.62 -13.02 46.95
C THR A 81 7.26 -14.37 47.57
N ALA A 82 6.98 -15.37 46.73
CA ALA A 82 6.50 -16.69 47.15
C ALA A 82 7.17 -17.81 46.33
N LYS A 83 8.00 -18.62 47.01
CA LYS A 83 8.79 -19.71 46.37
C LYS A 83 8.04 -21.04 46.31
N GLU A 84 6.97 -21.16 47.10
CA GLU A 84 6.10 -22.34 47.12
C GLU A 84 5.00 -22.21 46.07
N LYS A 85 4.61 -23.36 45.51
CA LYS A 85 3.73 -23.44 44.34
C LYS A 85 2.38 -22.75 44.54
N GLU A 86 1.70 -23.05 45.65
CA GLU A 86 0.36 -22.53 45.94
C GLU A 86 0.36 -21.00 46.13
N GLU A 87 1.35 -20.48 46.84
CA GLU A 87 1.50 -19.05 47.10
C GLU A 87 1.90 -18.28 45.83
N PHE A 88 2.74 -18.87 44.97
CA PHE A 88 3.11 -18.30 43.67
C PHE A 88 1.89 -18.15 42.75
N ILE A 89 1.05 -19.19 42.65
CA ILE A 89 -0.16 -19.15 41.83
C ILE A 89 -1.16 -18.13 42.37
N LYS A 90 -1.32 -18.04 43.69
CA LYS A 90 -2.18 -17.03 44.31
C LYS A 90 -1.70 -15.61 44.02
N ALA A 91 -0.38 -15.36 44.12
CA ALA A 91 0.20 -14.07 43.78
C ALA A 91 0.00 -13.70 42.29
N LEU A 92 0.04 -14.68 41.38
CA LEU A 92 -0.28 -14.46 39.97
C LEU A 92 -1.76 -14.16 39.74
N GLN A 93 -2.67 -14.88 40.41
CA GLN A 93 -4.11 -14.63 40.36
C GLN A 93 -4.45 -13.21 40.81
N ASP A 94 -3.92 -12.80 41.97
CA ASP A 94 -4.17 -11.48 42.54
C ASP A 94 -3.70 -10.35 41.61
N LYS A 95 -2.58 -10.54 40.89
CA LYS A 95 -2.04 -9.52 39.97
C LYS A 95 -2.75 -9.49 38.61
N LEU A 96 -3.10 -10.64 38.05
CA LEU A 96 -3.65 -10.74 36.68
C LEU A 96 -5.17 -10.62 36.61
N ILE A 97 -5.88 -11.20 37.57
CA ILE A 97 -7.36 -11.27 37.59
C ILE A 97 -7.92 -10.33 38.66
N GLY A 98 -7.11 -9.95 39.65
CA GLY A 98 -7.56 -9.14 40.76
C GLY A 98 -8.46 -9.95 41.70
N SER A 99 -8.91 -9.28 42.75
CA SER A 99 -9.92 -9.78 43.69
C SER A 99 -11.08 -8.78 43.74
N VAL A 100 -12.16 -9.13 44.44
CA VAL A 100 -13.31 -8.22 44.64
C VAL A 100 -12.89 -6.90 45.33
N GLU A 101 -11.78 -6.91 46.07
CA GLU A 101 -11.27 -5.76 46.82
C GLU A 101 -10.19 -4.96 46.06
N ASN A 102 -9.48 -5.58 45.09
CA ASN A 102 -8.44 -4.94 44.28
C ASN A 102 -8.62 -5.27 42.80
N PRO A 103 -8.85 -4.28 41.92
CA PRO A 103 -8.97 -4.53 40.49
C PRO A 103 -7.67 -5.10 39.90
N ALA A 104 -7.83 -5.98 38.92
CA ALA A 104 -6.72 -6.59 38.18
C ALA A 104 -5.75 -5.52 37.66
N GLN A 105 -4.48 -5.62 38.01
CA GLN A 105 -3.47 -4.64 37.59
C GLN A 105 -3.28 -4.64 36.06
N PHE A 106 -3.49 -5.80 35.42
CA PHE A 106 -3.22 -6.01 34.00
C PHE A 106 -4.47 -6.12 33.11
N ALA A 107 -5.70 -6.08 33.66
CA ALA A 107 -6.91 -6.27 32.84
C ALA A 107 -7.07 -5.19 31.76
N ASP A 108 -6.92 -3.91 32.12
CA ASP A 108 -7.00 -2.79 31.17
C ASP A 108 -5.91 -2.88 30.09
N GLN A 109 -4.72 -3.38 30.47
CA GLN A 109 -3.62 -3.56 29.53
C GLN A 109 -3.93 -4.67 28.52
N ILE A 110 -4.40 -5.83 29.00
CA ILE A 110 -4.78 -6.96 28.15
C ILE A 110 -5.87 -6.54 27.17
N GLU A 111 -6.91 -5.86 27.64
CA GLU A 111 -7.98 -5.40 26.78
C GLU A 111 -7.48 -4.42 25.72
N ARG A 112 -6.66 -3.43 26.11
CA ARG A 112 -6.13 -2.42 25.19
C ARG A 112 -5.16 -2.99 24.16
N GLU A 113 -4.39 -4.01 24.53
CA GLU A 113 -3.35 -4.61 23.68
C GLU A 113 -3.88 -5.81 22.88
N SER A 114 -5.10 -6.27 23.16
CA SER A 114 -5.78 -7.29 22.36
C SER A 114 -6.01 -6.84 20.92
N MET A 115 -5.94 -7.78 19.99
CA MET A 115 -6.32 -7.53 18.60
C MET A 115 -7.83 -7.56 18.49
N LYS A 116 -8.41 -6.50 17.92
CA LYS A 116 -9.86 -6.38 17.73
C LYS A 116 -10.16 -6.04 16.28
N VAL A 117 -11.22 -6.61 15.73
CA VAL A 117 -11.72 -6.23 14.41
C VAL A 117 -13.22 -6.01 14.52
N LYS A 118 -13.64 -4.76 14.32
CA LYS A 118 -15.06 -4.40 14.27
C LYS A 118 -15.54 -4.42 12.83
N LEU A 119 -16.71 -5.00 12.63
CA LEU A 119 -17.34 -5.16 11.34
C LEU A 119 -18.71 -4.51 11.36
N GLU A 120 -19.01 -3.77 10.30
CA GLU A 120 -20.37 -3.30 10.02
C GLU A 120 -20.87 -3.91 8.71
N ILE A 121 -22.03 -4.54 8.75
CA ILE A 121 -22.67 -5.13 7.58
C ILE A 121 -23.97 -4.38 7.33
N GLY A 122 -24.07 -3.74 6.17
CA GLY A 122 -25.28 -3.05 5.72
C GLY A 122 -26.16 -3.97 4.89
N TYR A 123 -27.47 -3.80 5.00
CA TYR A 123 -28.46 -4.50 4.19
C TYR A 123 -29.53 -3.53 3.68
N ASP A 124 -30.25 -3.92 2.64
CA ASP A 124 -31.38 -3.16 2.09
C ASP A 124 -32.69 -3.94 2.28
N LYS A 125 -33.84 -3.29 2.05
CA LYS A 125 -35.17 -3.93 2.19
C LYS A 125 -35.39 -5.12 1.24
N GLU A 126 -34.63 -5.20 0.16
CA GLU A 126 -34.69 -6.29 -0.82
C GLU A 126 -33.81 -7.49 -0.43
N ASP A 127 -32.95 -7.34 0.60
CA ASP A 127 -32.03 -8.39 1.01
C ASP A 127 -32.71 -9.44 1.92
N THR A 128 -32.37 -10.71 1.71
CA THR A 128 -32.78 -11.81 2.60
C THR A 128 -31.84 -11.89 3.80
N ILE A 129 -32.36 -11.61 5.00
CA ILE A 129 -31.57 -11.55 6.26
C ILE A 129 -31.72 -12.79 7.17
N GLU A 130 -32.26 -13.90 6.67
CA GLU A 130 -32.53 -15.13 7.45
C GLU A 130 -31.31 -15.63 8.27
N LEU A 131 -30.11 -15.59 7.68
CA LEU A 131 -28.88 -16.02 8.37
C LEU A 131 -28.41 -15.02 9.44
N PHE A 132 -28.79 -13.74 9.31
CA PHE A 132 -28.33 -12.66 10.17
C PHE A 132 -29.34 -12.28 11.27
N SER A 133 -30.61 -12.67 11.13
CA SER A 133 -31.66 -12.33 12.09
C SER A 133 -31.35 -12.70 13.54
N PRO A 134 -30.65 -13.81 13.87
CA PRO A 134 -30.30 -14.12 15.26
C PRO A 134 -29.33 -13.11 15.90
N TYR A 135 -28.64 -12.30 15.10
CA TYR A 135 -27.61 -11.36 15.54
C TYR A 135 -28.09 -9.90 15.51
N LEU A 136 -29.39 -9.67 15.31
CA LEU A 136 -29.97 -8.33 15.33
C LEU A 136 -30.09 -7.85 16.79
N MET A 137 -29.36 -6.78 17.12
CA MET A 137 -29.37 -6.16 18.46
C MET A 137 -30.09 -4.81 18.50
N ASP A 138 -30.36 -4.23 17.32
CA ASP A 138 -30.99 -2.91 17.21
C ASP A 138 -32.51 -3.05 17.04
N LEU A 139 -33.26 -2.26 17.81
CA LEU A 139 -34.73 -2.26 17.80
C LEU A 139 -35.31 -1.14 16.92
N ASP A 140 -34.47 -0.24 16.40
CA ASP A 140 -34.91 0.85 15.52
C ASP A 140 -35.10 0.32 14.07
N GLU A 141 -36.34 0.42 13.58
CA GLU A 141 -36.77 0.01 12.23
C GLU A 141 -36.08 0.78 11.09
N LYS A 142 -35.37 1.87 11.41
CA LYS A 142 -34.61 2.69 10.45
C LYS A 142 -33.16 2.24 10.31
N THR A 143 -32.70 1.30 11.13
CA THR A 143 -31.31 0.84 11.17
C THR A 143 -31.15 -0.45 10.39
N TYR A 144 -30.54 -0.33 9.20
CA TYR A 144 -30.26 -1.48 8.33
C TYR A 144 -28.80 -1.93 8.43
N ARG A 145 -28.33 -2.21 9.66
CA ARG A 145 -26.96 -2.64 9.93
C ARG A 145 -26.87 -3.76 10.97
N PHE A 146 -25.88 -4.63 10.79
CA PHE A 146 -25.43 -5.61 11.78
C PHE A 146 -24.00 -5.27 12.20
N TYR A 147 -23.70 -5.49 13.48
CA TYR A 147 -22.40 -5.16 14.09
C TYR A 147 -21.79 -6.42 14.69
N PHE A 148 -20.55 -6.72 14.30
CA PHE A 148 -19.79 -7.85 14.82
C PHE A 148 -18.43 -7.39 15.33
N LEU A 149 -17.94 -8.06 16.36
CA LEU A 149 -16.62 -7.84 16.94
C LEU A 149 -15.88 -9.17 17.00
N TYR A 150 -14.74 -9.23 16.33
CA TYR A 150 -13.75 -10.30 16.47
C TYR A 150 -12.67 -9.84 17.45
N GLN A 151 -12.27 -10.72 18.37
CA GLN A 151 -11.18 -10.46 19.31
C GLN A 151 -10.20 -11.63 19.34
N TYR A 152 -8.92 -11.31 19.36
CA TYR A 152 -7.85 -12.25 19.68
C TYR A 152 -7.13 -11.73 20.92
N GLU A 153 -7.44 -12.35 22.05
CA GLU A 153 -7.13 -11.83 23.38
C GLU A 153 -6.37 -12.86 24.22
N PHE A 154 -5.48 -12.37 25.08
CA PHE A 154 -4.76 -13.16 26.07
C PHE A 154 -5.69 -13.56 27.21
N MET A 155 -5.80 -14.87 27.50
CA MET A 155 -6.67 -15.38 28.57
C MET A 155 -5.88 -15.60 29.88
N PRO A 156 -6.08 -14.78 30.93
CA PRO A 156 -5.32 -14.89 32.18
C PRO A 156 -5.48 -16.25 32.86
N ASN A 157 -6.70 -16.80 32.84
CA ASN A 157 -7.01 -18.10 33.43
C ASN A 157 -6.19 -19.24 32.80
N LEU A 158 -5.96 -19.19 31.48
CA LEU A 158 -5.15 -20.18 30.78
C LEU A 158 -3.67 -20.06 31.16
N PHE A 159 -3.18 -18.83 31.28
CA PHE A 159 -1.80 -18.55 31.67
C PHE A 159 -1.48 -19.12 33.05
N ILE A 160 -2.35 -18.85 34.02
CA ILE A 160 -2.21 -19.34 35.39
C ILE A 160 -2.25 -20.87 35.43
N ASN A 161 -3.20 -21.49 34.72
CA ASN A 161 -3.31 -22.95 34.64
C ASN A 161 -2.09 -23.61 33.96
N LEU A 162 -1.50 -22.97 32.94
CA LEU A 162 -0.30 -23.49 32.28
C LEU A 162 0.94 -23.37 33.17
N LEU A 163 1.09 -22.26 33.89
CA LEU A 163 2.16 -22.07 34.86
C LEU A 163 2.04 -23.01 36.05
N ASP A 164 0.82 -23.28 36.53
CA ASP A 164 0.57 -24.28 37.57
C ASP A 164 1.03 -25.69 37.15
N LYS A 165 0.72 -26.09 35.92
CA LYS A 165 1.14 -27.37 35.34
C LYS A 165 2.65 -27.44 35.08
N GLN A 166 3.28 -26.34 34.70
CA GLN A 166 4.70 -26.28 34.35
C GLN A 166 5.58 -25.65 35.44
N PHE A 167 5.08 -25.58 36.68
CA PHE A 167 5.75 -24.89 37.78
C PHE A 167 7.17 -25.39 38.03
N ASP A 168 7.39 -26.71 38.07
CA ASP A 168 8.72 -27.29 38.30
C ASP A 168 9.75 -26.89 37.24
N LYS A 169 9.30 -26.76 35.98
CA LYS A 169 10.13 -26.31 34.86
C LYS A 169 10.42 -24.81 34.99
N CYS A 170 9.40 -24.02 35.30
CA CYS A 170 9.54 -22.58 35.55
C CYS A 170 10.52 -22.30 36.70
N LYS A 171 10.37 -23.00 37.82
CA LYS A 171 11.24 -22.92 39.01
C LYS A 171 12.71 -23.18 38.67
N LYS A 172 13.01 -24.29 37.98
CA LYS A 172 14.40 -24.62 37.56
C LYS A 172 15.01 -23.53 36.68
N ILE A 173 14.22 -22.97 35.77
CA ILE A 173 14.68 -21.88 34.88
C ILE A 173 14.94 -20.62 35.70
N LEU A 174 14.01 -20.22 36.57
CA LEU A 174 14.16 -19.03 37.43
C LEU A 174 15.35 -19.14 38.40
N GLU A 175 15.55 -20.29 39.03
CA GLU A 175 16.70 -20.55 39.91
C GLU A 175 18.03 -20.49 39.15
N SER A 176 18.06 -20.94 37.89
CA SER A 176 19.26 -20.82 37.03
C SER A 176 19.58 -19.38 36.63
N VAL A 177 18.56 -18.53 36.53
CA VAL A 177 18.69 -17.10 36.18
C VAL A 177 19.02 -16.23 37.39
N LEU A 178 18.50 -16.59 38.57
CA LEU A 178 18.74 -15.89 39.85
C LEU A 178 20.04 -16.35 40.56
N GLY A 179 20.72 -17.39 40.06
CA GLY A 179 21.98 -17.92 40.58
C GLY A 179 23.22 -17.09 40.21
N LYS A 180 24.40 -17.48 40.74
CA LYS A 180 25.67 -16.71 40.65
C LYS A 180 26.27 -16.56 39.24
N ASP A 181 25.84 -17.35 38.26
CA ASP A 181 26.24 -17.20 36.86
C ASP A 181 25.07 -16.68 36.03
N GLY A 182 24.88 -15.36 36.04
CA GLY A 182 23.96 -14.65 35.14
C GLY A 182 24.44 -14.73 33.69
N SER A 183 24.49 -15.93 33.13
CA SER A 183 24.86 -16.16 31.73
C SER A 183 23.71 -15.71 30.81
N GLU A 184 24.02 -15.06 29.70
CA GLU A 184 23.05 -14.68 28.65
C GLU A 184 22.15 -15.87 28.25
N LYS A 185 22.72 -17.08 28.23
CA LYS A 185 22.00 -18.34 27.93
C LYS A 185 20.85 -18.67 28.89
N GLY A 186 20.89 -18.21 30.14
CA GLY A 186 19.80 -18.39 31.10
C GLY A 186 18.62 -17.47 30.81
N LYS A 187 18.90 -16.24 30.40
CA LYS A 187 17.87 -15.25 30.03
C LYS A 187 17.15 -15.66 28.75
N ASP A 188 17.88 -16.08 27.72
CA ASP A 188 17.29 -16.55 26.46
C ASP A 188 16.35 -17.75 26.67
N ARG A 189 16.71 -18.67 27.58
CA ARG A 189 15.86 -19.83 27.92
C ARG A 189 14.58 -19.43 28.65
N LEU A 190 14.64 -18.42 29.52
CA LEU A 190 13.46 -17.88 30.20
C LEU A 190 12.54 -17.18 29.21
N GLU A 191 13.10 -16.34 28.34
CA GLU A 191 12.34 -15.64 27.31
C GLU A 191 11.62 -16.63 26.38
N GLN A 192 12.31 -17.64 25.85
CA GLN A 192 11.69 -18.68 25.01
C GLN A 192 10.60 -19.46 25.74
N PHE A 193 10.78 -19.75 27.03
CA PHE A 193 9.78 -20.43 27.84
C PHE A 193 8.52 -19.57 28.02
N ILE A 194 8.69 -18.27 28.28
CA ILE A 194 7.57 -17.34 28.46
C ILE A 194 6.85 -17.13 27.14
N ILE A 195 7.58 -16.92 26.04
CA ILE A 195 6.98 -16.82 24.70
C ILE A 195 6.10 -18.05 24.45
N HIS A 196 6.62 -19.26 24.65
CA HIS A 196 5.85 -20.49 24.45
C HIS A 196 4.56 -20.57 25.29
N ILE A 197 4.61 -20.12 26.55
CA ILE A 197 3.42 -20.10 27.40
C ILE A 197 2.44 -19.02 26.93
N VAL A 198 2.93 -17.80 26.70
CA VAL A 198 2.11 -16.66 26.27
C VAL A 198 1.39 -16.97 24.96
N GLU A 199 2.06 -17.58 23.99
CA GLU A 199 1.46 -18.02 22.72
C GLU A 199 0.26 -18.95 22.91
N GLN A 200 0.33 -19.85 23.90
CA GLN A 200 -0.76 -20.79 24.18
C GLN A 200 -1.93 -20.18 24.94
N CYS A 201 -1.80 -18.94 25.43
CA CYS A 201 -2.82 -18.26 26.22
C CYS A 201 -3.78 -17.42 25.38
N TYR A 202 -3.44 -17.12 24.13
CA TYR A 202 -4.33 -16.34 23.26
C TYR A 202 -5.47 -17.20 22.70
N ARG A 203 -6.69 -16.64 22.66
CA ARG A 203 -7.87 -17.29 22.08
C ARG A 203 -8.63 -16.33 21.18
N GLU A 204 -9.21 -16.89 20.13
CA GLU A 204 -10.13 -16.18 19.22
C GLU A 204 -11.54 -16.19 19.84
N GLN A 205 -12.21 -15.05 19.79
CA GLN A 205 -13.57 -14.87 20.27
C GLN A 205 -14.37 -14.03 19.25
N PHE A 206 -15.64 -14.38 19.08
CA PHE A 206 -16.54 -13.75 18.12
C PHE A 206 -17.77 -13.24 18.88
N PHE A 207 -18.16 -12.00 18.61
CA PHE A 207 -19.28 -11.35 19.26
C PHE A 207 -20.16 -10.64 18.23
N TYR A 208 -21.45 -10.53 18.55
CA TYR A 208 -22.38 -9.60 17.90
C TYR A 208 -22.80 -8.53 18.91
N THR A 209 -23.12 -7.34 18.42
CA THR A 209 -23.26 -6.16 19.29
C THR A 209 -24.16 -5.08 18.72
N ASP A 210 -24.36 -4.00 19.49
CA ASP A 210 -25.05 -2.80 19.07
C ASP A 210 -24.12 -1.83 18.32
N LYS A 211 -24.69 -0.76 17.80
CA LYS A 211 -23.97 0.25 17.01
C LYS A 211 -22.75 0.86 17.72
N ASN A 212 -22.79 0.95 19.04
CA ASN A 212 -21.74 1.56 19.85
C ASN A 212 -20.67 0.55 20.30
N TYR A 213 -20.85 -0.75 20.02
CA TYR A 213 -19.98 -1.83 20.49
C TYR A 213 -19.90 -1.94 22.02
N GLU A 214 -20.98 -1.58 22.73
CA GLU A 214 -21.05 -1.59 24.19
C GLU A 214 -21.66 -2.90 24.70
N ASN A 215 -22.70 -3.40 24.02
CA ASN A 215 -23.43 -4.59 24.43
C ASN A 215 -22.93 -5.82 23.67
N LEU A 216 -21.97 -6.54 24.23
CA LEU A 216 -21.34 -7.70 23.58
C LEU A 216 -22.07 -9.02 23.92
N GLN A 217 -22.47 -9.75 22.88
CA GLN A 217 -23.01 -11.11 23.01
C GLN A 217 -22.12 -12.10 22.25
N LYS A 218 -21.74 -13.19 22.90
CA LYS A 218 -20.77 -14.15 22.35
C LYS A 218 -21.43 -15.11 21.36
N ILE A 219 -20.73 -15.39 20.26
CA ILE A 219 -21.05 -16.46 19.33
C ILE A 219 -20.28 -17.71 19.79
N GLU A 220 -21.01 -18.73 20.27
CA GLU A 220 -20.39 -19.92 20.86
C GLU A 220 -19.67 -20.80 19.84
N GLU A 221 -20.24 -20.94 18.63
CA GLU A 221 -19.64 -21.72 17.55
C GLU A 221 -19.07 -20.80 16.45
N PRO A 222 -17.74 -20.74 16.25
CA PRO A 222 -17.14 -19.94 15.18
C PRO A 222 -17.65 -20.29 13.77
N LYS A 223 -18.10 -21.53 13.57
CA LYS A 223 -18.69 -21.99 12.30
C LYS A 223 -19.90 -21.17 11.89
N ASP A 224 -20.70 -20.70 12.84
CA ASP A 224 -21.90 -19.93 12.53
C ASP A 224 -21.54 -18.54 12.00
N PHE A 225 -20.45 -17.95 12.51
CA PHE A 225 -19.91 -16.71 11.96
C PHE A 225 -19.40 -16.91 10.52
N TYR A 226 -18.62 -17.96 10.24
CA TYR A 226 -18.09 -18.22 8.89
C TYR A 226 -19.20 -18.45 7.85
N LYS A 227 -20.32 -19.08 8.24
CA LYS A 227 -21.48 -19.29 7.34
C LYS A 227 -22.11 -17.99 6.82
N LEU A 228 -21.90 -16.87 7.50
CA LEU A 228 -22.44 -15.55 7.12
C LEU A 228 -21.77 -14.98 5.87
N PHE A 229 -20.58 -15.46 5.52
CA PHE A 229 -19.76 -14.91 4.44
C PHE A 229 -19.59 -15.91 3.31
N HIS A 230 -19.61 -15.39 2.08
CA HIS A 230 -19.18 -16.11 0.89
C HIS A 230 -17.97 -15.37 0.32
N TYR A 231 -16.80 -15.72 0.86
CA TYR A 231 -15.52 -15.10 0.57
C TYR A 231 -14.73 -15.91 -0.47
N ARG A 232 -14.29 -15.25 -1.54
CA ARG A 232 -13.34 -15.79 -2.51
C ARG A 232 -12.21 -14.80 -2.71
N HIS A 233 -11.01 -15.31 -2.98
CA HIS A 233 -9.86 -14.45 -3.28
C HIS A 233 -8.92 -15.05 -4.31
N ILE A 234 -8.15 -14.18 -4.94
CA ILE A 234 -7.05 -14.51 -5.84
C ILE A 234 -5.77 -13.89 -5.27
N TRP A 235 -4.78 -14.71 -4.92
CA TRP A 235 -3.47 -14.26 -4.45
C TRP A 235 -2.63 -13.63 -5.58
N ALA A 236 -1.66 -12.79 -5.21
CA ALA A 236 -0.71 -12.20 -6.16
C ALA A 236 0.23 -13.27 -6.74
N ASN A 237 0.79 -14.14 -5.87
CA ASN A 237 1.61 -15.26 -6.31
C ASN A 237 0.70 -16.37 -6.86
N ARG A 238 0.86 -16.65 -8.15
CA ARG A 238 0.07 -17.64 -8.87
C ARG A 238 1.07 -18.63 -9.45
N ASP A 239 0.90 -19.91 -9.15
CA ASP A 239 1.71 -20.98 -9.70
C ASP A 239 1.37 -21.15 -11.19
N MET A 240 1.91 -20.26 -12.04
CA MET A 240 1.73 -20.29 -13.48
C MET A 240 2.76 -21.22 -14.14
N PRO A 241 2.38 -21.98 -15.18
CA PRO A 241 3.29 -22.90 -15.86
C PRO A 241 4.30 -22.14 -16.74
N ASP A 242 5.43 -21.74 -16.17
CA ASP A 242 6.50 -21.04 -16.91
C ASP A 242 7.63 -21.95 -17.40
N GLU A 243 7.86 -23.08 -16.74
CA GLU A 243 8.97 -23.99 -17.09
C GLU A 243 8.48 -25.31 -17.68
N LYS A 244 9.12 -25.73 -18.78
CA LYS A 244 8.95 -27.04 -19.40
C LYS A 244 9.46 -28.15 -18.48
N GLY A 245 8.65 -28.53 -17.48
CA GLY A 245 9.01 -29.60 -16.55
C GLY A 245 8.03 -29.79 -15.39
N ASP A 246 7.31 -28.74 -14.99
CA ASP A 246 6.47 -28.80 -13.79
C ASP A 246 5.10 -29.43 -14.06
N LYS A 247 5.05 -30.76 -14.05
CA LYS A 247 3.80 -31.54 -14.22
C LYS A 247 2.74 -31.24 -13.14
N LYS A 248 3.10 -30.59 -12.02
CA LYS A 248 2.19 -30.22 -10.92
C LYS A 248 1.55 -28.82 -11.06
N LYS A 249 2.01 -27.95 -11.97
CA LYS A 249 1.56 -26.55 -12.09
C LYS A 249 0.55 -26.34 -13.22
N LYS A 250 -0.65 -26.91 -13.09
CA LYS A 250 -1.72 -26.89 -14.12
C LYS A 250 -2.84 -25.90 -13.82
N THR A 251 -2.53 -24.63 -13.57
CA THR A 251 -3.49 -23.63 -13.06
C THR A 251 -4.59 -23.27 -14.06
N ILE A 252 -4.32 -23.20 -15.37
CA ILE A 252 -5.32 -22.83 -16.38
C ILE A 252 -6.14 -24.06 -16.78
N SER A 253 -5.48 -25.19 -17.03
CA SER A 253 -6.16 -26.44 -17.36
C SER A 253 -7.10 -26.89 -16.24
N SER A 254 -6.67 -26.83 -14.98
CA SER A 254 -7.53 -27.15 -13.84
C SER A 254 -8.70 -26.15 -13.74
N ALA A 255 -8.44 -24.84 -13.83
CA ALA A 255 -9.48 -23.82 -13.78
C ALA A 255 -10.50 -23.95 -14.92
N MET A 256 -10.06 -24.31 -16.13
CA MET A 256 -10.96 -24.57 -17.27
C MET A 256 -11.82 -25.80 -17.03
N ILE A 257 -11.24 -26.91 -16.55
CA ILE A 257 -11.99 -28.14 -16.25
C ILE A 257 -13.01 -27.89 -15.14
N GLU A 258 -12.60 -27.18 -14.07
CA GLU A 258 -13.52 -26.77 -13.01
C GLU A 258 -14.65 -25.87 -13.53
N PHE A 259 -14.35 -24.91 -14.41
CA PHE A 259 -15.36 -24.01 -14.96
C PHE A 259 -16.38 -24.71 -15.87
N ILE A 260 -15.90 -25.68 -16.67
CA ILE A 260 -16.71 -26.48 -17.60
C ILE A 260 -17.59 -27.49 -16.83
N GLY A 261 -17.15 -27.93 -15.66
CA GLY A 261 -17.83 -28.91 -14.83
C GLY A 261 -19.08 -28.37 -14.14
N LYS A 262 -20.24 -28.51 -14.80
CA LYS A 262 -21.53 -28.86 -14.16
C LYS A 262 -22.67 -29.11 -15.17
N GLU A 263 -22.69 -28.43 -16.32
CA GLU A 263 -23.85 -28.50 -17.24
C GLU A 263 -23.62 -29.30 -18.53
N LYS A 264 -22.52 -29.06 -19.26
CA LYS A 264 -22.29 -29.72 -20.58
C LYS A 264 -21.50 -31.02 -20.49
N TRP A 265 -20.67 -31.18 -19.47
CA TRP A 265 -19.83 -32.36 -19.27
C TRP A 265 -20.41 -33.35 -18.26
N LYS A 266 -21.61 -33.13 -17.72
CA LYS A 266 -22.26 -34.08 -16.80
C LYS A 266 -22.37 -35.47 -17.44
N LYS A 267 -22.83 -35.53 -18.70
CA LYS A 267 -22.85 -36.78 -19.49
C LYS A 267 -21.48 -37.41 -19.68
N VAL A 268 -20.44 -36.61 -19.95
CA VAL A 268 -19.08 -37.12 -20.19
C VAL A 268 -18.44 -37.61 -18.89
N PHE A 269 -18.61 -36.90 -17.77
CA PHE A 269 -18.09 -37.30 -16.45
C PHE A 269 -18.96 -38.34 -15.74
N GLU A 270 -20.21 -38.56 -16.15
CA GLU A 270 -21.03 -39.68 -15.67
C GLU A 270 -20.74 -40.96 -16.49
N GLU A 271 -20.54 -40.87 -17.81
CA GLU A 271 -20.34 -42.06 -18.67
C GLU A 271 -18.87 -42.54 -18.78
N TRP A 272 -17.89 -41.65 -18.64
CA TRP A 272 -16.47 -42.00 -18.77
C TRP A 272 -15.91 -42.80 -17.60
N PRO A 273 -16.24 -42.50 -16.33
CA PRO A 273 -15.80 -43.34 -15.20
C PRO A 273 -16.22 -44.78 -15.40
N ASP A 274 -17.49 -45.01 -15.74
CA ASP A 274 -18.03 -46.33 -16.04
C ASP A 274 -17.30 -46.99 -17.23
N SER A 275 -17.00 -46.23 -18.29
CA SER A 275 -16.28 -46.75 -19.45
C SER A 275 -14.81 -47.09 -19.16
N ILE A 276 -14.14 -46.30 -18.32
CA ILE A 276 -12.76 -46.55 -17.88
C ILE A 276 -12.72 -47.73 -16.91
N MET A 277 -13.69 -47.82 -15.99
CA MET A 277 -13.85 -48.96 -15.08
C MET A 277 -14.17 -50.25 -15.83
N ASP A 278 -15.02 -50.20 -16.85
CA ASP A 278 -15.30 -51.33 -17.75
C ASP A 278 -14.05 -51.76 -18.54
N LEU A 279 -13.20 -50.81 -18.96
CA LEU A 279 -11.92 -51.14 -19.60
C LEU A 279 -10.88 -51.70 -18.62
N ILE A 280 -10.78 -51.14 -17.40
CA ILE A 280 -9.87 -51.63 -16.34
C ILE A 280 -10.27 -53.02 -15.85
N SER A 281 -11.58 -53.32 -15.80
CA SER A 281 -12.08 -54.66 -15.45
C SER A 281 -11.98 -55.66 -16.60
N LYS A 282 -12.02 -55.21 -17.86
CA LYS A 282 -11.81 -56.06 -19.04
C LYS A 282 -10.35 -56.43 -19.29
N VAL A 283 -9.41 -55.55 -18.97
CA VAL A 283 -7.99 -55.89 -18.97
C VAL A 283 -7.75 -56.60 -17.64
N ASP A 284 -7.25 -57.84 -17.66
CA ASP A 284 -6.95 -58.62 -16.45
C ASP A 284 -5.72 -58.07 -15.69
N ILE A 285 -5.82 -56.80 -15.27
CA ILE A 285 -4.84 -56.06 -14.49
C ILE A 285 -4.87 -56.61 -13.07
N GLN A 286 -6.06 -56.92 -12.54
CA GLN A 286 -6.21 -57.50 -11.21
C GLN A 286 -5.52 -58.85 -11.10
N GLY A 287 -5.74 -59.78 -12.02
CA GLY A 287 -5.08 -61.10 -12.02
C GLY A 287 -3.57 -60.99 -12.19
N ASN A 288 -3.09 -60.24 -13.20
CA ASN A 288 -1.64 -60.11 -13.43
C ASN A 288 -0.88 -59.37 -12.32
N LEU A 289 -1.50 -58.38 -11.67
CA LEU A 289 -0.85 -57.61 -10.61
C LEU A 289 -0.82 -58.42 -9.31
N THR A 290 -1.93 -59.08 -8.95
CA THR A 290 -1.96 -59.98 -7.79
C THR A 290 -1.04 -61.18 -7.96
N ASP A 291 -0.99 -61.82 -9.13
CA ASP A 291 -0.13 -62.98 -9.37
C ASP A 291 1.37 -62.62 -9.34
N ASN A 292 1.78 -61.48 -9.93
CA ASN A 292 3.17 -61.03 -9.90
C ASN A 292 3.58 -60.54 -8.50
N LEU A 293 2.70 -59.82 -7.78
CA LEU A 293 2.97 -59.40 -6.39
C LEU A 293 2.99 -60.60 -5.43
N LEU A 294 2.12 -61.59 -5.60
CA LEU A 294 2.14 -62.82 -4.79
C LEU A 294 3.43 -63.61 -4.99
N TYR A 295 4.00 -63.61 -6.19
CA TYR A 295 5.30 -64.23 -6.46
C TYR A 295 6.44 -63.51 -5.74
N GLU A 296 6.54 -62.17 -5.85
CA GLU A 296 7.60 -61.39 -5.18
C GLU A 296 7.44 -61.34 -3.66
N LEU A 297 6.21 -61.13 -3.17
CA LEU A 297 5.90 -61.04 -1.75
C LEU A 297 5.95 -62.40 -1.06
N ASN A 298 5.81 -63.55 -1.74
CA ASN A 298 5.92 -64.86 -1.09
C ASN A 298 7.26 -65.05 -0.34
N THR A 299 8.33 -64.51 -0.89
CA THR A 299 9.67 -64.49 -0.26
C THR A 299 9.74 -63.59 0.97
N VAL A 300 9.03 -62.48 0.96
CA VAL A 300 8.97 -61.53 2.08
C VAL A 300 8.00 -62.04 3.16
N MET A 301 6.87 -62.62 2.76
CA MET A 301 5.84 -63.19 3.61
C MET A 301 6.31 -64.47 4.31
N THR A 302 7.19 -65.26 3.69
CA THR A 302 7.85 -66.38 4.38
C THR A 302 8.75 -65.86 5.52
N ASN A 303 9.52 -64.81 5.29
CA ASN A 303 10.35 -64.18 6.34
C ASN A 303 9.53 -63.50 7.45
N ILE A 304 8.40 -62.86 7.10
CA ILE A 304 7.46 -62.28 8.08
C ILE A 304 6.76 -63.37 8.88
N SER A 305 6.36 -64.48 8.25
CA SER A 305 5.72 -65.61 8.95
C SER A 305 6.65 -66.31 9.95
N GLN A 306 7.97 -66.29 9.69
CA GLN A 306 8.99 -66.82 10.60
C GLN A 306 9.18 -65.95 11.86
N THR A 307 8.89 -64.64 11.76
CA THR A 307 9.03 -63.69 12.87
C THR A 307 7.73 -63.45 13.64
N ASN A 308 6.58 -63.86 13.09
CA ASN A 308 5.25 -63.64 13.68
C ASN A 308 4.50 -64.93 14.09
N GLY A 309 5.23 -65.97 14.49
CA GLY A 309 4.66 -67.19 15.08
C GLY A 309 3.91 -68.12 14.11
N GLY A 310 4.22 -68.07 12.81
CA GLY A 310 3.69 -69.02 11.82
C GLY A 310 2.32 -68.68 11.23
N ARG A 311 1.76 -67.50 11.49
CA ARG A 311 0.53 -67.03 10.83
C ARG A 311 0.84 -66.53 9.42
N LYS A 312 0.15 -67.10 8.43
CA LYS A 312 0.18 -66.66 7.02
C LYS A 312 -1.11 -65.92 6.71
N GLU A 313 -1.10 -64.61 6.87
CA GLU A 313 -2.16 -63.74 6.33
C GLU A 313 -1.68 -63.23 4.98
N ALA A 314 -2.42 -63.47 3.90
CA ALA A 314 -2.06 -62.97 2.58
C ALA A 314 -2.46 -61.48 2.47
N ILE A 315 -1.49 -60.60 2.22
CA ILE A 315 -1.76 -59.19 1.94
C ILE A 315 -2.15 -59.09 0.47
N VAL A 316 -3.40 -58.71 0.20
CA VAL A 316 -3.91 -58.43 -1.14
C VAL A 316 -4.01 -56.91 -1.30
N ILE A 317 -3.50 -56.37 -2.40
CA ILE A 317 -3.69 -54.98 -2.77
C ILE A 317 -4.83 -54.95 -3.77
N GLU A 318 -6.00 -54.48 -3.34
CA GLU A 318 -7.13 -54.22 -4.22
C GLU A 318 -7.07 -52.74 -4.67
N PRO A 319 -7.02 -52.46 -5.99
CA PRO A 319 -7.17 -51.10 -6.48
C PRO A 319 -8.63 -50.66 -6.30
N ASP A 320 -8.88 -49.84 -5.29
CA ASP A 320 -10.15 -49.14 -5.09
C ASP A 320 -10.10 -47.82 -5.89
N VAL A 321 -10.76 -47.80 -7.05
CA VAL A 321 -10.82 -46.63 -7.93
C VAL A 321 -12.22 -46.02 -7.82
N THR A 322 -12.29 -44.82 -7.25
CA THR A 322 -13.53 -44.05 -7.09
C THR A 322 -13.72 -43.04 -8.22
N ASP A 323 -14.94 -42.52 -8.40
CA ASP A 323 -15.23 -41.43 -9.34
C ASP A 323 -14.36 -40.18 -9.08
N SER A 324 -14.02 -39.92 -7.82
CA SER A 324 -13.08 -38.86 -7.44
C SER A 324 -11.68 -39.09 -8.02
N ASP A 325 -11.19 -40.33 -8.00
CA ASP A 325 -9.85 -40.66 -8.50
C ASP A 325 -9.76 -40.50 -10.02
N ILE A 326 -10.84 -40.84 -10.74
CA ILE A 326 -10.93 -40.65 -12.19
C ILE A 326 -10.99 -39.16 -12.54
N LYS A 327 -11.70 -38.36 -11.75
CA LYS A 327 -11.74 -36.91 -11.91
C LYS A 327 -10.38 -36.27 -11.64
N GLU A 328 -9.68 -36.72 -10.60
CA GLU A 328 -8.31 -36.30 -10.30
C GLU A 328 -7.35 -36.68 -11.43
N LEU A 329 -7.47 -37.89 -11.97
CA LEU A 329 -6.68 -38.34 -13.13
C LEU A 329 -6.95 -37.47 -14.37
N LEU A 330 -8.20 -37.14 -14.67
CA LEU A 330 -8.55 -36.26 -15.79
C LEU A 330 -7.97 -34.85 -15.64
N GLN A 331 -8.03 -34.28 -14.42
CA GLN A 331 -7.38 -33.00 -14.12
C GLN A 331 -5.85 -33.12 -14.28
N ASN A 332 -5.27 -34.21 -13.81
CA ASN A 332 -3.83 -34.47 -13.87
C ASN A 332 -3.31 -34.83 -15.26
N VAL A 333 -4.14 -35.29 -16.20
CA VAL A 333 -3.72 -35.67 -17.57
C VAL A 333 -4.02 -34.56 -18.59
N SER A 334 -5.09 -33.81 -18.41
CA SER A 334 -5.51 -32.75 -19.35
C SER A 334 -4.50 -31.60 -19.43
N LYS A 335 -4.31 -31.04 -20.64
CA LYS A 335 -3.48 -29.86 -20.91
C LYS A 335 -4.25 -28.91 -21.80
N ALA A 336 -4.35 -27.63 -21.43
CA ALA A 336 -4.91 -26.64 -22.33
C ALA A 336 -3.92 -26.39 -23.49
N LYS A 337 -4.47 -26.09 -24.66
CA LYS A 337 -3.70 -25.69 -25.84
C LYS A 337 -4.35 -24.50 -26.48
N TYR A 338 -3.54 -23.53 -26.88
CA TYR A 338 -3.99 -22.36 -27.62
C TYR A 338 -4.02 -22.68 -29.12
N LYS A 339 -5.11 -22.31 -29.78
CA LYS A 339 -5.25 -22.37 -31.24
C LYS A 339 -5.46 -20.96 -31.76
N ILE A 340 -4.67 -20.57 -32.77
CA ILE A 340 -4.87 -19.30 -33.47
C ILE A 340 -5.87 -19.54 -34.60
N GLU A 341 -6.94 -18.74 -34.66
CA GLU A 341 -7.93 -18.83 -35.74
C GLU A 341 -7.24 -18.65 -37.10
N GLY A 342 -7.56 -19.53 -38.05
CA GLY A 342 -6.95 -19.55 -39.39
C GLY A 342 -5.71 -20.44 -39.52
N TYR A 343 -5.16 -20.99 -38.43
CA TYR A 343 -3.98 -21.86 -38.46
C TYR A 343 -4.24 -23.23 -37.80
N GLN A 344 -3.55 -24.28 -38.27
CA GLN A 344 -3.65 -25.64 -37.71
C GLN A 344 -2.71 -25.91 -36.53
N TYR A 345 -1.91 -24.91 -36.12
CA TYR A 345 -0.92 -25.07 -35.07
C TYR A 345 -1.55 -24.87 -33.68
N TYR A 346 -1.15 -25.75 -32.75
CA TYR A 346 -1.53 -25.69 -31.35
C TYR A 346 -0.30 -25.41 -30.52
N PHE A 347 -0.42 -24.46 -29.60
CA PHE A 347 0.65 -24.10 -28.68
C PHE A 347 0.30 -24.49 -27.25
N GLY A 348 1.28 -24.91 -26.45
CA GLY A 348 1.08 -25.27 -25.04
C GLY A 348 0.83 -24.05 -24.14
N GLU A 349 0.38 -24.27 -22.91
CA GLU A 349 0.15 -23.20 -21.92
C GLU A 349 1.41 -22.37 -21.69
N GLU A 350 2.58 -23.02 -21.71
CA GLU A 350 3.92 -22.46 -21.48
C GLU A 350 4.41 -21.52 -22.59
N THR A 351 3.71 -21.44 -23.71
CA THR A 351 4.12 -20.64 -24.88
C THR A 351 3.50 -19.24 -24.89
N GLN A 352 2.51 -19.00 -24.04
CA GLN A 352 1.88 -17.68 -23.88
C GLN A 352 2.57 -16.91 -22.75
N GLY A 353 2.61 -15.59 -22.90
CA GLY A 353 3.18 -14.73 -21.86
C GLY A 353 2.40 -14.83 -20.56
N LEU A 354 3.12 -14.88 -19.44
CA LEU A 354 2.60 -14.90 -18.07
C LEU A 354 1.38 -14.01 -17.86
N GLY A 355 1.41 -12.76 -18.31
CA GLY A 355 0.32 -11.81 -18.15
C GLY A 355 -1.00 -12.22 -18.82
N TYR A 356 -0.95 -12.84 -20.00
CA TYR A 356 -2.15 -13.28 -20.70
C TYR A 356 -2.78 -14.51 -20.03
N SER A 357 -1.94 -15.48 -19.66
CA SER A 357 -2.33 -16.63 -18.86
C SER A 357 -2.95 -16.18 -17.53
N ASN A 358 -2.35 -15.18 -16.90
CA ASN A 358 -2.81 -14.61 -15.64
C ASN A 358 -4.20 -13.98 -15.76
N MET A 359 -4.42 -13.24 -16.84
CA MET A 359 -5.70 -12.64 -17.17
C MET A 359 -6.78 -13.70 -17.41
N ILE A 360 -6.50 -14.76 -18.16
CA ILE A 360 -7.44 -15.86 -18.40
C ILE A 360 -7.84 -16.52 -17.09
N TYR A 361 -6.86 -16.84 -16.24
CA TYR A 361 -7.12 -17.45 -14.94
C TYR A 361 -8.09 -16.60 -14.11
N MET A 362 -7.84 -15.29 -13.99
CA MET A 362 -8.76 -14.40 -13.25
C MET A 362 -10.15 -14.36 -13.86
N HIS A 363 -10.29 -14.33 -15.18
CA HIS A 363 -11.59 -14.38 -15.83
C HIS A 363 -12.34 -15.67 -15.48
N LEU A 364 -11.67 -16.83 -15.50
CA LEU A 364 -12.29 -18.10 -15.14
C LEU A 364 -12.75 -18.13 -13.68
N GLN A 365 -11.93 -17.63 -12.75
CA GLN A 365 -12.31 -17.55 -11.33
C GLN A 365 -13.49 -16.61 -11.09
N LEU A 366 -13.52 -15.46 -11.77
CA LEU A 366 -14.65 -14.53 -11.72
C LEU A 366 -15.93 -15.18 -12.27
N GLN A 367 -15.84 -15.86 -13.41
CA GLN A 367 -17.00 -16.55 -13.99
C GLN A 367 -17.49 -17.71 -13.13
N LYS A 368 -16.58 -18.43 -12.46
CA LYS A 368 -16.93 -19.46 -11.47
C LYS A 368 -17.71 -18.83 -10.31
N TYR A 369 -17.19 -17.75 -9.74
CA TYR A 369 -17.86 -17.06 -8.64
C TYR A 369 -19.23 -16.52 -9.04
N LEU A 370 -19.37 -15.95 -10.23
CA LEU A 370 -20.66 -15.48 -10.75
C LEU A 370 -21.71 -16.60 -10.80
N LYS A 371 -21.31 -17.83 -11.18
CA LYS A 371 -22.20 -19.00 -11.13
C LYS A 371 -22.56 -19.38 -9.69
N GLU A 372 -21.61 -19.29 -8.75
CA GLU A 372 -21.88 -19.54 -7.33
C GLU A 372 -22.88 -18.53 -6.75
N LEU A 373 -22.89 -17.27 -7.23
CA LEU A 373 -23.87 -16.26 -6.82
C LEU A 373 -25.30 -16.51 -7.33
N GLU A 374 -25.49 -17.39 -8.31
CA GLU A 374 -26.82 -17.76 -8.79
C GLU A 374 -27.57 -18.64 -7.79
N ASP A 375 -26.83 -19.36 -6.93
CA ASP A 375 -27.36 -20.18 -5.84
C ASP A 375 -28.04 -19.31 -4.77
N ASP A 376 -29.29 -19.65 -4.44
CA ASP A 376 -30.12 -18.91 -3.49
C ASP A 376 -29.53 -18.90 -2.08
N GLU A 377 -28.80 -19.95 -1.69
CA GLU A 377 -28.12 -19.99 -0.37
C GLU A 377 -26.98 -18.98 -0.29
N GLN A 378 -26.27 -18.70 -1.39
CA GLN A 378 -25.19 -17.70 -1.38
C GLN A 378 -25.73 -16.27 -1.41
N LYS A 379 -26.93 -16.04 -1.97
CA LYS A 379 -27.59 -14.72 -1.94
C LYS A 379 -27.93 -14.25 -0.52
N LYS A 380 -28.10 -15.19 0.43
CA LYS A 380 -28.35 -14.92 1.85
C LYS A 380 -27.09 -14.55 2.63
N LYS A 381 -25.91 -14.57 2.01
CA LYS A 381 -24.61 -14.28 2.65
C LYS A 381 -24.04 -12.93 2.21
N VAL A 382 -23.03 -12.46 2.92
CA VAL A 382 -22.19 -11.36 2.43
C VAL A 382 -21.22 -11.91 1.39
N ASN A 383 -21.47 -11.54 0.13
CA ASN A 383 -20.67 -11.96 -1.02
C ASN A 383 -19.50 -10.99 -1.23
N PHE A 384 -18.27 -11.48 -1.04
CA PHE A 384 -17.06 -10.66 -1.11
C PHE A 384 -15.96 -11.35 -1.93
N PHE A 385 -15.50 -10.70 -3.01
CA PHE A 385 -14.48 -11.25 -3.90
C PHE A 385 -13.24 -10.36 -3.95
N VAL A 386 -12.09 -10.87 -3.52
CA VAL A 386 -10.83 -10.12 -3.44
C VAL A 386 -9.85 -10.51 -4.54
N ILE A 387 -9.17 -9.54 -5.14
CA ILE A 387 -8.10 -9.78 -6.11
C ILE A 387 -6.84 -9.06 -5.64
N GLU A 388 -5.80 -9.83 -5.37
CA GLU A 388 -4.49 -9.28 -5.04
C GLU A 388 -3.65 -9.08 -6.31
N GLU A 389 -3.12 -7.86 -6.48
CA GLU A 389 -2.23 -7.42 -7.56
C GLU A 389 -2.62 -7.97 -8.95
N PRO A 390 -3.80 -7.63 -9.49
CA PRO A 390 -4.21 -8.08 -10.82
C PRO A 390 -3.25 -7.66 -11.94
N GLU A 391 -2.45 -6.62 -11.71
CA GLU A 391 -1.45 -6.11 -12.64
C GLU A 391 -0.20 -7.00 -12.81
N ALA A 392 0.00 -7.99 -11.93
CA ALA A 392 1.20 -8.80 -11.93
C ALA A 392 1.44 -9.46 -13.30
N HIS A 393 2.66 -9.29 -13.82
CA HIS A 393 3.12 -9.77 -15.14
C HIS A 393 2.35 -9.23 -16.35
N MET A 394 1.50 -8.21 -16.19
CA MET A 394 0.72 -7.61 -17.28
C MET A 394 1.38 -6.36 -17.85
N HIS A 395 1.25 -6.16 -19.16
CA HIS A 395 1.59 -4.88 -19.80
C HIS A 395 0.63 -3.77 -19.32
N PRO A 396 1.08 -2.50 -19.13
CA PRO A 396 0.23 -1.41 -18.62
C PRO A 396 -1.12 -1.25 -19.35
N GLN A 397 -1.13 -1.39 -20.68
CA GLN A 397 -2.38 -1.34 -21.45
C GLN A 397 -3.37 -2.46 -21.06
N MET A 398 -2.89 -3.67 -20.78
CA MET A 398 -3.73 -4.79 -20.34
C MET A 398 -4.28 -4.56 -18.93
N GLN A 399 -3.46 -4.02 -18.02
CA GLN A 399 -3.88 -3.65 -16.66
C GLN A 399 -5.08 -2.71 -16.73
N LYS A 400 -4.99 -1.70 -17.62
CA LYS A 400 -6.04 -0.71 -17.82
C LYS A 400 -7.35 -1.29 -18.30
N GLU A 401 -7.32 -2.10 -19.36
CA GLU A 401 -8.52 -2.73 -19.90
C GLU A 401 -9.14 -3.71 -18.90
N PHE A 402 -8.31 -4.48 -18.19
CA PHE A 402 -8.77 -5.44 -17.21
C PHE A 402 -9.44 -4.78 -16.00
N VAL A 403 -8.86 -3.73 -15.43
CA VAL A 403 -9.46 -2.99 -14.31
C VAL A 403 -10.77 -2.33 -14.72
N ARG A 404 -10.86 -1.78 -15.95
CA ARG A 404 -12.12 -1.24 -16.47
C ARG A 404 -13.20 -2.33 -16.57
N TYR A 405 -12.82 -3.51 -17.02
CA TYR A 405 -13.69 -4.68 -17.05
C TYR A 405 -14.16 -5.08 -15.63
N LEU A 406 -13.26 -5.14 -14.65
CA LEU A 406 -13.60 -5.44 -13.25
C LEU A 406 -14.60 -4.42 -12.69
N LEU A 407 -14.32 -3.12 -12.82
CA LEU A 407 -15.20 -2.05 -12.35
C LEU A 407 -16.61 -2.18 -12.94
N LYS A 408 -16.71 -2.47 -14.24
CA LYS A 408 -17.99 -2.69 -14.91
C LYS A 408 -18.70 -3.94 -14.39
N MET A 409 -17.99 -5.07 -14.31
CA MET A 409 -18.55 -6.34 -13.84
C MET A 409 -19.11 -6.22 -12.42
N TYR A 410 -18.32 -5.68 -11.47
CA TYR A 410 -18.75 -5.57 -10.08
C TYR A 410 -19.98 -4.68 -9.94
N LYS A 411 -20.06 -3.61 -10.73
CA LYS A 411 -21.24 -2.76 -10.78
C LYS A 411 -22.46 -3.48 -11.36
N ASP A 412 -22.32 -4.09 -12.54
CA ASP A 412 -23.43 -4.71 -13.27
C ASP A 412 -24.00 -5.93 -12.53
N LYS A 413 -23.13 -6.69 -11.84
CA LYS A 413 -23.49 -7.90 -11.09
C LYS A 413 -23.72 -7.63 -9.59
N LYS A 414 -23.71 -6.36 -9.16
CA LYS A 414 -23.85 -5.94 -7.74
C LYS A 414 -22.89 -6.67 -6.80
N MET A 415 -21.69 -7.00 -7.27
CA MET A 415 -20.66 -7.66 -6.47
C MET A 415 -19.91 -6.65 -5.61
N GLN A 416 -19.40 -7.12 -4.48
CA GLN A 416 -18.53 -6.35 -3.61
C GLN A 416 -17.15 -6.99 -3.50
N GLY A 417 -16.09 -6.17 -3.38
CA GLY A 417 -14.77 -6.71 -3.12
C GLY A 417 -13.65 -5.68 -3.01
N ILE A 418 -12.43 -6.20 -2.90
CA ILE A 418 -11.20 -5.41 -2.83
C ILE A 418 -10.24 -5.80 -3.94
N VAL A 419 -9.59 -4.80 -4.51
CA VAL A 419 -8.43 -4.98 -5.38
C VAL A 419 -7.22 -4.32 -4.74
N THR A 420 -6.13 -5.06 -4.51
CA THR A 420 -4.86 -4.46 -4.08
C THR A 420 -4.04 -4.07 -5.30
N THR A 421 -3.29 -2.97 -5.21
CA THR A 421 -2.44 -2.54 -6.33
C THR A 421 -1.23 -1.72 -5.88
N HIS A 422 -0.15 -1.84 -6.64
CA HIS A 422 1.02 -0.95 -6.60
C HIS A 422 1.23 -0.21 -7.94
N ALA A 423 0.32 -0.38 -8.90
CA ALA A 423 0.43 0.20 -10.24
C ALA A 423 -0.31 1.53 -10.37
N SER A 424 0.41 2.58 -10.79
CA SER A 424 -0.16 3.90 -11.09
C SER A 424 -1.30 3.83 -12.11
N GLU A 425 -1.22 2.95 -13.12
CA GLU A 425 -2.25 2.87 -14.17
C GLU A 425 -3.58 2.33 -13.63
N VAL A 426 -3.56 1.38 -12.70
CA VAL A 426 -4.75 0.84 -12.03
C VAL A 426 -5.44 1.93 -11.22
N VAL A 427 -4.65 2.66 -10.42
CA VAL A 427 -5.09 3.78 -9.60
C VAL A 427 -5.74 4.87 -10.46
N ARG A 428 -5.18 5.23 -11.62
CA ARG A 428 -5.77 6.26 -12.52
C ARG A 428 -7.20 5.93 -12.97
N ILE A 429 -7.60 4.66 -12.97
CA ILE A 429 -8.90 4.19 -13.48
C ILE A 429 -9.92 3.96 -12.36
N ALA A 430 -9.46 3.52 -11.19
CA ALA A 430 -10.28 3.15 -10.03
C ALA A 430 -11.23 4.27 -9.53
N GLY A 431 -10.92 5.53 -9.84
CA GLY A 431 -11.63 6.69 -9.30
C GLY A 431 -11.17 7.00 -7.87
N ILE A 432 -11.07 8.29 -7.56
CA ILE A 432 -10.49 8.75 -6.28
C ILE A 432 -11.26 8.26 -5.05
N SER A 433 -12.60 8.20 -5.11
CA SER A 433 -13.44 7.81 -3.98
C SER A 433 -13.27 6.34 -3.61
N ALA A 434 -12.94 5.47 -4.58
CA ALA A 434 -12.81 4.04 -4.33
C ALA A 434 -11.48 3.64 -3.67
N ILE A 435 -10.58 4.60 -3.44
CA ILE A 435 -9.19 4.30 -3.06
C ILE A 435 -8.95 4.48 -1.57
N ARG A 436 -8.22 3.52 -1.02
CA ARG A 436 -7.66 3.54 0.33
C ARG A 436 -6.15 3.41 0.19
N VAL A 437 -5.41 4.41 0.63
CA VAL A 437 -3.96 4.45 0.47
C VAL A 437 -3.27 3.97 1.74
N VAL A 438 -2.49 2.89 1.65
CA VAL A 438 -1.66 2.41 2.75
C VAL A 438 -0.31 3.14 2.73
N ARG A 439 -0.01 3.89 3.78
CA ARG A 439 1.23 4.68 3.93
C ARG A 439 2.01 4.30 5.18
N LYS A 440 3.31 4.59 5.13
CA LYS A 440 4.21 4.53 6.28
C LYS A 440 3.98 5.74 7.18
N THR A 441 3.98 5.52 8.49
CA THR A 441 3.98 6.58 9.50
C THR A 441 5.44 6.94 9.86
N SER A 442 5.66 7.97 10.68
CA SER A 442 6.97 8.30 11.25
C SER A 442 7.57 7.16 12.10
N LYS A 443 6.72 6.29 12.67
CA LYS A 443 7.17 5.08 13.38
C LYS A 443 7.38 3.92 12.40
N ILE A 444 8.47 3.18 12.60
CA ILE A 444 8.94 2.12 11.68
C ILE A 444 7.92 0.99 11.53
N PHE A 445 7.35 0.56 12.66
CA PHE A 445 6.43 -0.58 12.74
C PHE A 445 4.94 -0.19 12.64
N GLU A 446 4.64 1.07 12.33
CA GLU A 446 3.27 1.58 12.20
C GLU A 446 2.96 1.95 10.73
N LYS A 447 1.77 1.61 10.29
CA LYS A 447 1.20 1.94 8.97
C LYS A 447 -0.17 2.56 9.18
N ARG A 448 -0.53 3.44 8.24
CA ARG A 448 -1.79 4.16 8.21
C ARG A 448 -2.54 3.90 6.91
N ILE A 449 -3.87 3.86 6.99
CA ILE A 449 -4.76 3.83 5.84
C ILE A 449 -5.39 5.21 5.68
N CYS A 450 -5.12 5.86 4.55
CA CYS A 450 -5.70 7.15 4.18
C CYS A 450 -6.91 6.90 3.28
N ASP A 451 -8.11 7.13 3.82
CA ASP A 451 -9.36 6.97 3.09
C ASP A 451 -9.67 8.19 2.20
N MET A 452 -9.58 8.01 0.88
CA MET A 452 -9.82 9.09 -0.06
C MET A 452 -11.30 9.47 -0.20
N CYS A 453 -12.23 8.57 0.13
CA CYS A 453 -13.67 8.87 0.15
C CYS A 453 -13.98 9.83 1.30
N MET A 454 -13.47 9.54 2.50
CA MET A 454 -13.61 10.44 3.66
C MET A 454 -13.00 11.81 3.39
N PHE A 455 -11.78 11.84 2.83
CA PHE A 455 -11.14 13.09 2.43
C PHE A 455 -12.03 13.93 1.51
N LEU A 456 -12.63 13.33 0.48
CA LEU A 456 -13.51 14.05 -0.43
C LEU A 456 -14.79 14.54 0.24
N ASN A 457 -15.37 13.72 1.12
CA ASN A 457 -16.57 14.10 1.86
C ASN A 457 -16.32 15.28 2.80
N ASP A 458 -15.19 15.28 3.52
CA ASP A 458 -14.77 16.38 4.39
C ASP A 458 -14.54 17.67 3.60
N LEU A 459 -14.00 17.56 2.39
CA LEU A 459 -13.84 18.70 1.50
C LEU A 459 -15.19 19.22 0.97
N LYS A 460 -16.11 18.33 0.59
CA LYS A 460 -17.45 18.68 0.10
C LYS A 460 -18.26 19.48 1.12
N LEU A 461 -18.05 19.26 2.42
CA LEU A 461 -18.66 20.08 3.48
C LEU A 461 -18.28 21.56 3.39
N ASN A 462 -17.10 21.86 2.83
CA ASN A 462 -16.52 23.20 2.81
C ASN A 462 -16.64 23.93 1.46
N LYS A 463 -16.72 23.23 0.32
CA LYS A 463 -16.92 23.87 -1.01
C LYS A 463 -17.77 22.99 -1.94
N LYS A 464 -18.69 23.60 -2.70
CA LYS A 464 -19.46 22.93 -3.77
C LYS A 464 -18.56 22.78 -5.03
N ASP A 465 -18.67 21.64 -5.73
CA ASP A 465 -17.95 21.27 -6.97
C ASP A 465 -16.48 20.81 -6.88
N ILE A 466 -15.98 20.46 -5.69
CA ILE A 466 -14.60 19.96 -5.48
C ILE A 466 -14.30 18.64 -6.22
N GLU A 467 -15.28 17.77 -6.35
CA GLU A 467 -15.08 16.40 -6.85
C GLU A 467 -14.59 16.38 -8.30
N ASN A 468 -15.13 17.24 -9.17
CA ASN A 468 -14.66 17.36 -10.55
C ASN A 468 -13.23 17.92 -10.62
N GLU A 469 -12.91 18.89 -9.76
CA GLU A 469 -11.58 19.49 -9.70
C GLU A 469 -10.52 18.46 -9.26
N TYR A 470 -10.79 17.73 -8.17
CA TYR A 470 -9.88 16.68 -7.72
C TYR A 470 -9.85 15.51 -8.70
N ASN A 471 -10.95 15.13 -9.35
CA ASN A 471 -10.94 14.10 -10.40
C ASN A 471 -10.01 14.47 -11.57
N ILE A 472 -9.97 15.74 -11.98
CA ILE A 472 -9.06 16.21 -13.04
C ILE A 472 -7.61 16.17 -12.55
N LEU A 473 -7.32 16.73 -11.36
CA LEU A 473 -5.97 16.67 -10.77
C LEU A 473 -5.52 15.22 -10.54
N TYR A 474 -6.48 14.35 -10.22
CA TYR A 474 -6.32 12.93 -9.97
C TYR A 474 -5.82 12.18 -11.21
N GLN A 475 -6.41 12.45 -12.37
CA GLN A 475 -6.05 11.80 -13.62
C GLN A 475 -4.64 12.18 -14.11
N ILE A 476 -4.16 13.39 -13.78
CA ILE A 476 -2.91 13.94 -14.33
C ILE A 476 -1.69 13.48 -13.52
N ASN A 477 -1.60 13.79 -12.23
CA ASN A 477 -0.36 13.59 -11.44
C ASN A 477 -0.55 12.81 -10.13
N PHE A 478 -1.79 12.55 -9.71
CA PHE A 478 -2.06 12.02 -8.38
C PHE A 478 -1.61 10.58 -8.18
N ALA A 479 -1.75 9.73 -9.20
CA ALA A 479 -1.35 8.33 -9.07
C ALA A 479 0.12 8.20 -8.65
N ASP A 480 0.99 9.08 -9.15
CA ASP A 480 2.41 9.06 -8.80
C ASP A 480 2.66 9.62 -7.39
N ILE A 481 1.84 10.57 -6.92
CA ILE A 481 1.89 11.13 -5.56
C ILE A 481 1.54 10.06 -4.50
N ILE A 482 0.54 9.21 -4.77
CA ILE A 482 0.10 8.17 -3.82
C ILE A 482 1.25 7.26 -3.40
N PHE A 483 2.05 6.83 -4.38
CA PHE A 483 3.13 5.86 -4.17
C PHE A 483 4.44 6.51 -3.72
N ALA A 484 4.50 7.84 -3.69
CA ALA A 484 5.73 8.54 -3.40
C ALA A 484 6.05 8.66 -1.91
N ASP A 485 7.33 8.45 -1.59
CA ASP A 485 7.90 8.78 -0.30
C ASP A 485 8.00 10.31 -0.15
N LYS A 486 8.38 10.99 -1.23
CA LYS A 486 8.59 12.44 -1.28
C LYS A 486 8.09 13.02 -2.59
N VAL A 487 7.67 14.29 -2.59
CA VAL A 487 7.16 14.97 -3.79
C VAL A 487 7.99 16.21 -4.07
N ILE A 488 8.37 16.40 -5.34
CA ILE A 488 8.94 17.66 -5.83
C ILE A 488 7.98 18.25 -6.85
N MET A 489 7.46 19.43 -6.50
CA MET A 489 6.59 20.24 -7.32
C MET A 489 7.38 21.34 -8.02
N PHE A 490 7.14 21.53 -9.31
CA PHE A 490 7.86 22.51 -10.14
C PHE A 490 6.95 23.08 -11.24
N GLU A 491 7.36 24.19 -11.85
CA GLU A 491 6.53 24.90 -12.83
C GLU A 491 6.67 24.39 -14.28
N GLY A 492 7.90 24.11 -14.75
CA GLY A 492 8.21 23.79 -16.15
C GLY A 492 9.11 22.58 -16.37
N ASP A 493 9.27 22.18 -17.64
CA ASP A 493 10.12 21.05 -18.03
C ASP A 493 11.62 21.31 -17.82
N THR A 494 12.05 22.58 -17.86
CA THR A 494 13.42 23.00 -17.58
C THR A 494 13.84 22.63 -16.16
N GLU A 495 13.01 22.91 -15.17
CA GLU A 495 13.22 22.54 -13.76
C GLU A 495 13.30 21.02 -13.64
N ARG A 496 12.37 20.29 -14.28
CA ARG A 496 12.32 18.82 -14.24
C ARG A 496 13.61 18.19 -14.74
N MET A 497 14.11 18.66 -15.88
CA MET A 497 15.35 18.15 -16.48
C MET A 497 16.54 18.40 -15.56
N TYR A 498 16.63 19.62 -15.03
CA TYR A 498 17.69 20.01 -14.11
C TYR A 498 17.69 19.19 -12.83
N LEU A 499 16.53 19.07 -12.16
CA LEU A 499 16.39 18.35 -10.90
C LEU A 499 16.71 16.86 -11.05
N LYS A 500 16.22 16.21 -12.13
CA LYS A 500 16.54 14.80 -12.40
C LYS A 500 18.04 14.57 -12.55
N ARG A 501 18.75 15.49 -13.21
CA ARG A 501 20.20 15.39 -13.37
C ARG A 501 20.95 15.68 -12.08
N LEU A 502 20.49 16.66 -11.30
CA LEU A 502 21.10 17.04 -10.04
C LEU A 502 21.03 15.89 -9.01
N LEU A 503 19.90 15.19 -8.94
CA LEU A 503 19.69 14.08 -8.00
C LEU A 503 20.56 12.85 -8.28
N GLN A 504 21.05 12.67 -9.52
CA GLN A 504 22.00 11.60 -9.87
C GLN A 504 23.41 11.80 -9.28
N ARG A 505 23.67 12.94 -8.65
CA ARG A 505 24.98 13.22 -8.03
C ARG A 505 25.12 12.47 -6.71
N THR A 506 26.36 12.18 -6.34
CA THR A 506 26.71 11.41 -5.13
C THR A 506 26.17 12.04 -3.85
N GLU A 507 26.08 13.38 -3.81
CA GLU A 507 25.56 14.16 -2.67
C GLU A 507 24.07 13.86 -2.39
N TYR A 508 23.29 13.50 -3.43
CA TYR A 508 21.85 13.26 -3.34
C TYR A 508 21.46 11.79 -3.55
N ARG A 509 22.42 10.87 -3.57
CA ARG A 509 22.17 9.44 -3.85
C ARG A 509 21.16 8.79 -2.88
N ALA A 510 21.17 9.21 -1.62
CA ALA A 510 20.20 8.74 -0.62
C ALA A 510 18.77 9.21 -0.94
N LEU A 511 18.63 10.41 -1.50
CA LEU A 511 17.36 10.98 -1.93
C LEU A 511 16.89 10.31 -3.25
N GLU A 512 17.80 10.09 -4.20
CA GLU A 512 17.52 9.39 -5.48
C GLU A 512 17.02 7.95 -5.28
N GLN A 513 17.49 7.25 -4.24
CA GLN A 513 17.05 5.90 -3.90
C GLN A 513 15.61 5.84 -3.35
N GLN A 514 15.04 6.98 -2.97
CA GLN A 514 13.66 7.06 -2.50
C GLN A 514 12.72 7.29 -3.68
N TYR A 515 11.45 6.90 -3.54
CA TYR A 515 10.48 7.16 -4.60
C TYR A 515 10.05 8.62 -4.56
N ILE A 516 10.58 9.44 -5.48
CA ILE A 516 10.23 10.85 -5.64
C ILE A 516 9.23 11.03 -6.78
N ALA A 517 8.05 11.57 -6.48
CA ALA A 517 7.12 12.02 -7.51
C ALA A 517 7.48 13.43 -7.99
N PHE A 518 7.68 13.56 -9.30
CA PHE A 518 7.91 14.82 -9.99
C PHE A 518 6.58 15.34 -10.54
N VAL A 519 6.03 16.36 -9.89
CA VAL A 519 4.70 16.89 -10.21
C VAL A 519 4.83 18.27 -10.82
N GLN A 520 4.46 18.40 -12.10
CA GLN A 520 4.37 19.71 -12.73
C GLN A 520 3.08 20.40 -12.28
N VAL A 521 3.24 21.55 -11.64
CA VAL A 521 2.16 22.40 -11.14
C VAL A 521 2.46 23.82 -11.59
N GLY A 522 1.65 24.35 -12.51
CA GLY A 522 1.78 25.77 -12.88
C GLY A 522 1.68 26.66 -11.63
N GLY A 523 2.42 27.77 -11.60
CA GLY A 523 2.64 28.59 -10.39
C GLY A 523 1.38 29.01 -9.63
N ALA A 524 0.21 29.05 -10.27
CA ALA A 524 -1.07 29.39 -9.63
C ALA A 524 -1.80 28.22 -8.92
N TYR A 525 -1.48 26.96 -9.23
CA TYR A 525 -2.34 25.81 -8.86
C TYR A 525 -1.79 24.93 -7.72
N THR A 526 -0.59 25.20 -7.24
CA THR A 526 0.09 24.45 -6.17
C THR A 526 -0.77 24.32 -4.90
N HIS A 527 -1.45 25.40 -4.51
CA HIS A 527 -2.32 25.47 -3.33
C HIS A 527 -3.46 24.44 -3.30
N ARG A 528 -3.85 23.87 -4.45
CA ARG A 528 -4.90 22.84 -4.57
C ARG A 528 -4.44 21.48 -4.03
N TYR A 529 -3.13 21.21 -4.07
CA TYR A 529 -2.57 19.95 -3.56
C TYR A 529 -2.26 19.99 -2.07
N ARG A 530 -2.28 21.17 -1.42
CA ARG A 530 -1.95 21.33 0.02
C ARG A 530 -2.80 20.42 0.91
N GLU A 531 -4.13 20.53 0.81
CA GLU A 531 -5.09 19.76 1.63
C GLU A 531 -4.82 18.24 1.48
N LEU A 532 -4.46 17.81 0.27
CA LEU A 532 -4.13 16.42 -0.02
C LEU A 532 -2.78 15.98 0.57
N ILE A 533 -1.74 16.78 0.40
CA ILE A 533 -0.39 16.48 0.89
C ILE A 533 -0.40 16.36 2.41
N GLU A 534 -1.11 17.27 3.10
CA GLU A 534 -1.30 17.25 4.54
C GLU A 534 -2.10 16.01 4.97
N PHE A 535 -3.16 15.66 4.23
CA PHE A 535 -3.93 14.45 4.49
C PHE A 535 -3.10 13.17 4.35
N LEU A 536 -2.28 13.07 3.29
CA LEU A 536 -1.40 11.92 3.04
C LEU A 536 -0.09 11.98 3.85
N LYS A 537 0.21 13.10 4.51
CA LYS A 537 1.43 13.35 5.31
C LYS A 537 2.72 13.10 4.50
N ILE A 538 2.80 13.67 3.30
CA ILE A 538 3.94 13.48 2.38
C ILE A 538 4.88 14.67 2.42
N LYS A 539 6.16 14.43 2.64
CA LYS A 539 7.15 15.51 2.57
C LYS A 539 7.28 16.03 1.13
N THR A 540 6.91 17.28 0.93
CA THR A 540 6.75 17.91 -0.38
C THR A 540 7.55 19.21 -0.46
N LEU A 541 8.44 19.28 -1.45
CA LEU A 541 9.18 20.48 -1.80
C LEU A 541 8.49 21.15 -3.01
N ILE A 542 8.11 22.41 -2.86
CA ILE A 542 7.54 23.23 -3.92
C ILE A 542 8.59 24.21 -4.39
N LEU A 543 9.03 24.08 -5.64
CA LEU A 543 9.94 24.98 -6.31
C LEU A 543 9.12 25.87 -7.24
N THR A 544 9.19 27.18 -7.02
CA THR A 544 8.34 28.13 -7.74
C THR A 544 9.10 29.44 -7.98
N ASP A 545 8.80 30.09 -9.09
CA ASP A 545 9.36 31.38 -9.45
C ASP A 545 8.65 32.50 -8.68
N ILE A 546 9.43 33.49 -8.22
CA ILE A 546 8.88 34.61 -7.44
C ILE A 546 8.02 35.57 -8.28
N ASP A 547 8.35 35.67 -9.58
CA ASP A 547 7.54 36.27 -10.65
C ASP A 547 6.85 37.61 -10.29
N TYR A 548 7.58 38.73 -10.32
CA TYR A 548 7.08 40.04 -9.85
C TYR A 548 6.62 41.03 -10.95
N GLU A 549 5.70 41.94 -10.60
CA GLU A 549 4.88 42.78 -11.51
C GLU A 549 5.66 43.74 -12.46
N LYS A 550 6.87 44.17 -12.11
CA LYS A 550 7.62 45.19 -12.88
C LYS A 550 9.03 44.70 -13.24
N GLN A 551 9.49 45.02 -14.44
CA GLN A 551 10.89 44.82 -14.91
C GLN A 551 11.86 45.79 -14.21
N GLU A 552 11.82 45.88 -12.89
CA GLU A 552 12.69 46.76 -12.11
C GLU A 552 14.11 46.18 -12.09
N LYS A 553 15.11 47.03 -12.35
CA LYS A 553 16.54 46.65 -12.43
C LYS A 553 17.31 46.87 -11.12
N THR A 554 16.66 47.37 -10.07
CA THR A 554 17.29 47.76 -8.78
C THR A 554 16.68 46.98 -7.63
N ILE A 555 17.49 46.44 -6.73
CA ILE A 555 17.13 45.59 -5.58
C ILE A 555 16.10 46.30 -4.67
N ASP A 556 16.27 47.61 -4.43
CA ASP A 556 15.33 48.38 -3.60
C ASP A 556 13.94 48.50 -4.23
N LYS A 557 13.87 48.62 -5.56
CA LYS A 557 12.59 48.64 -6.30
C LYS A 557 11.97 47.26 -6.39
N ILE A 558 12.77 46.21 -6.47
CA ILE A 558 12.31 44.81 -6.42
C ILE A 558 11.70 44.52 -5.05
N LYS A 559 12.36 44.88 -3.95
CA LYS A 559 11.81 44.72 -2.58
C LYS A 559 10.46 45.43 -2.38
N GLY A 560 10.26 46.57 -3.05
CA GLY A 560 9.00 47.31 -3.07
C GLY A 560 7.93 46.77 -4.03
N SER A 561 8.29 45.85 -4.94
CA SER A 561 7.41 45.24 -5.92
C SER A 561 6.53 44.13 -5.33
N TYR A 562 5.56 43.67 -6.11
CA TYR A 562 4.59 42.65 -5.72
C TYR A 562 4.76 41.39 -6.55
N THR A 563 4.63 40.22 -5.90
CA THR A 563 4.58 38.94 -6.61
C THR A 563 3.27 38.80 -7.40
N THR A 564 3.35 38.22 -8.59
CA THR A 564 2.21 37.80 -9.41
C THR A 564 1.83 36.35 -9.17
N ASN A 565 2.71 35.57 -8.53
CA ASN A 565 2.50 34.16 -8.25
C ASN A 565 1.36 33.94 -7.25
N GLY A 566 0.27 33.32 -7.73
CA GLY A 566 -0.91 33.03 -6.93
C GLY A 566 -0.67 32.00 -5.83
N GLY A 567 0.20 31.01 -6.07
CA GLY A 567 0.56 29.98 -5.10
C GLY A 567 1.27 30.56 -3.88
N LEU A 568 2.29 31.39 -4.10
CA LEU A 568 3.05 32.05 -3.03
C LEU A 568 2.13 32.89 -2.12
N LYS A 569 1.20 33.65 -2.69
CA LYS A 569 0.23 34.45 -1.93
C LYS A 569 -0.63 33.59 -1.02
N ASP A 570 -1.12 32.46 -1.53
CA ASP A 570 -2.04 31.59 -0.80
C ASP A 570 -1.34 30.83 0.33
N TYR A 571 -0.09 30.41 0.12
CA TYR A 571 0.74 29.79 1.15
C TYR A 571 1.14 30.77 2.26
N TYR A 572 1.55 31.99 1.90
CA TYR A 572 1.87 33.03 2.87
C TYR A 572 0.66 33.38 3.77
N LEU A 573 -0.52 33.57 3.19
CA LEU A 573 -1.73 33.87 3.94
C LEU A 573 -2.15 32.73 4.87
N HIS A 574 -2.04 31.50 4.38
CA HIS A 574 -2.39 30.32 5.16
C HIS A 574 -1.50 30.16 6.39
N GLN A 575 -0.19 30.36 6.22
CA GLN A 575 0.77 30.28 7.32
C GLN A 575 0.55 31.38 8.37
N LYS A 576 0.04 32.56 7.96
CA LYS A 576 -0.40 33.63 8.85
C LYS A 576 -1.84 33.48 9.39
N GLY A 577 -2.48 32.33 9.18
CA GLY A 577 -3.83 32.03 9.70
C GLY A 577 -4.98 32.81 9.04
N LYS A 578 -4.76 33.42 7.85
CA LYS A 578 -5.78 34.19 7.13
C LYS A 578 -6.43 33.33 6.02
N LYS A 579 -7.75 33.49 5.81
CA LYS A 579 -8.47 32.80 4.72
C LYS A 579 -7.99 33.29 3.34
N LYS A 580 -7.94 32.36 2.37
CA LYS A 580 -7.55 32.44 0.94
C LYS A 580 -7.26 33.82 0.35
N ALA A 581 -6.25 33.89 -0.52
CA ALA A 581 -5.92 35.11 -1.26
C ALA A 581 -7.11 35.59 -2.11
N THR A 582 -7.73 36.72 -1.73
CA THR A 582 -8.58 37.47 -2.68
C THR A 582 -7.73 37.98 -3.83
N SER A 583 -8.30 38.10 -5.04
CA SER A 583 -7.64 38.63 -6.24
C SER A 583 -7.00 40.02 -6.08
N ARG A 584 -7.36 40.77 -5.02
CA ARG A 584 -6.81 42.08 -4.65
C ARG A 584 -5.65 42.03 -3.64
N PHE A 585 -5.28 40.86 -3.11
CA PHE A 585 -4.17 40.75 -2.17
C PHE A 585 -2.84 40.90 -2.91
N LYS A 586 -2.08 41.92 -2.52
CA LYS A 586 -0.73 42.19 -3.03
C LYS A 586 0.28 41.89 -1.94
N LEU A 587 1.22 40.99 -2.23
CA LEU A 587 2.28 40.57 -1.31
C LEU A 587 3.61 41.16 -1.79
N LYS A 588 4.29 41.91 -0.92
CA LYS A 588 5.58 42.53 -1.26
C LYS A 588 6.69 41.49 -1.23
N ILE A 589 7.70 41.67 -2.08
CA ILE A 589 8.86 40.78 -2.12
C ILE A 589 9.68 40.87 -0.83
N LYS A 590 9.78 42.06 -0.21
CA LYS A 590 10.44 42.19 1.10
C LYS A 590 9.85 41.24 2.15
N ASP A 591 8.52 41.16 2.20
CA ASP A 591 7.81 40.30 3.15
C ASP A 591 8.06 38.81 2.85
N LEU A 592 8.23 38.43 1.58
CA LEU A 592 8.61 37.07 1.18
C LEU A 592 10.05 36.73 1.57
N TYR A 593 11.00 37.65 1.44
CA TYR A 593 12.37 37.42 1.88
C TYR A 593 12.48 37.31 3.39
N GLU A 594 11.72 38.11 4.14
CA GLU A 594 11.61 37.96 5.59
C GLU A 594 10.97 36.61 5.97
N TRP A 595 9.93 36.20 5.25
CA TRP A 595 9.26 34.90 5.42
C TRP A 595 10.24 33.72 5.24
N GLN A 596 11.09 33.77 4.21
CA GLN A 596 12.13 32.77 3.99
C GLN A 596 13.21 32.79 5.08
N LYS A 597 13.68 33.97 5.49
CA LYS A 597 14.71 34.12 6.53
C LYS A 597 14.28 33.60 7.89
N LEU A 598 13.00 33.77 8.24
CA LEU A 598 12.42 33.27 9.48
C LEU A 598 12.14 31.75 9.44
N GLY A 599 12.33 31.09 8.29
CA GLY A 599 11.98 29.67 8.11
C GLY A 599 10.46 29.42 8.10
N GLU A 600 9.67 30.48 8.01
CA GLU A 600 8.20 30.46 8.00
C GLU A 600 7.63 29.91 6.68
N ASN A 601 8.48 29.78 5.66
CA ASN A 601 8.17 29.11 4.39
C ASN A 601 8.07 27.58 4.48
N LYS A 602 8.31 27.01 5.66
CA LYS A 602 7.97 25.64 6.04
C LYS A 602 6.57 25.62 6.64
N ILE A 603 5.64 24.96 5.96
CA ILE A 603 4.22 24.93 6.30
C ILE A 603 3.93 23.57 6.95
N GLY A 604 3.74 23.62 8.26
CA GLY A 604 3.69 22.42 9.09
C GLY A 604 4.97 21.59 8.95
N ASP A 605 4.83 20.28 9.07
CA ASP A 605 5.95 19.34 9.02
C ASP A 605 6.22 18.81 7.59
N TYR A 606 5.30 19.05 6.65
CA TYR A 606 5.25 18.32 5.38
C TYR A 606 5.50 19.15 4.14
N ILE A 607 5.33 20.48 4.16
CA ILE A 607 5.45 21.30 2.95
C ILE A 607 6.54 22.36 3.13
N MET A 608 7.46 22.46 2.17
CA MET A 608 8.39 23.59 2.08
C MET A 608 8.21 24.27 0.75
N VAL A 609 7.98 25.58 0.80
CA VAL A 609 7.93 26.43 -0.41
C VAL A 609 9.27 27.12 -0.57
N SER A 610 9.99 26.80 -1.64
CA SER A 610 11.29 27.38 -1.95
C SER A 610 11.21 28.19 -3.25
N PHE A 611 11.75 29.40 -3.17
CA PHE A 611 11.74 30.41 -4.24
C PHE A 611 13.03 31.24 -4.14
N GLN A 612 13.36 31.97 -5.20
CA GLN A 612 14.58 32.76 -5.30
C GLN A 612 14.66 33.81 -4.18
N GLY A 613 15.78 33.82 -3.44
CA GLY A 613 16.02 34.72 -2.32
C GLY A 613 17.08 35.79 -2.57
N GLU A 614 17.46 36.54 -1.53
CA GLU A 614 18.57 37.50 -1.60
C GLU A 614 19.91 36.83 -1.93
N LYS A 615 20.12 35.58 -1.49
CA LYS A 615 21.31 34.77 -1.80
C LYS A 615 21.41 34.36 -3.27
N ASP A 616 20.29 34.43 -4.01
CA ASP A 616 20.20 34.10 -5.43
C ASP A 616 20.22 35.36 -6.32
N GLY A 617 20.68 36.49 -5.79
CA GLY A 617 20.82 37.75 -6.54
C GLY A 617 19.50 38.48 -6.80
N CYS A 618 18.42 38.19 -6.05
CA CYS A 618 17.07 38.75 -6.25
C CYS A 618 16.50 38.50 -7.66
N THR A 619 16.85 37.35 -8.23
CA THR A 619 16.45 36.88 -9.55
C THR A 619 14.96 36.53 -9.62
N ARG A 620 14.40 36.59 -10.83
CA ARG A 620 12.97 36.37 -11.09
C ARG A 620 12.64 34.93 -11.49
N THR A 621 13.49 34.30 -12.29
CA THR A 621 13.29 32.95 -12.84
C THR A 621 14.47 32.04 -12.51
N LEU A 622 14.29 30.73 -12.69
CA LEU A 622 15.36 29.74 -12.54
C LEU A 622 16.61 30.07 -13.36
N GLU A 623 16.46 30.44 -14.63
CA GLU A 623 17.60 30.69 -15.52
C GLU A 623 18.39 31.94 -15.12
N GLU A 624 17.70 32.98 -14.63
CA GLU A 624 18.35 34.15 -14.05
C GLU A 624 19.18 33.73 -12.82
N ALA A 625 18.62 32.90 -11.94
CA ALA A 625 19.32 32.40 -10.75
C ALA A 625 20.55 31.55 -11.09
N MET A 626 20.46 30.70 -12.12
CA MET A 626 21.56 29.87 -12.61
C MET A 626 22.74 30.72 -13.12
N LEU A 627 22.45 31.73 -13.95
CA LEU A 627 23.47 32.61 -14.51
C LEU A 627 24.07 33.53 -13.44
N ALA A 628 23.23 34.06 -12.55
CA ALA A 628 23.66 34.84 -11.39
C ALA A 628 24.65 34.06 -10.53
N LYS A 629 24.35 32.78 -10.25
CA LYS A 629 25.22 31.91 -9.47
C LYS A 629 26.54 31.59 -10.18
N LEU A 630 26.46 31.24 -11.47
CA LEU A 630 27.63 30.81 -12.25
C LEU A 630 28.68 31.91 -12.38
N TYR A 631 28.24 33.15 -12.53
CA TYR A 631 29.11 34.31 -12.77
C TYR A 631 29.28 35.22 -11.55
N ASP A 632 28.72 34.83 -10.40
CA ASP A 632 28.70 35.62 -9.16
C ASP A 632 28.18 37.05 -9.41
N LEU A 633 27.02 37.14 -10.07
CA LEU A 633 26.36 38.40 -10.45
C LEU A 633 25.05 38.58 -9.67
N SER A 634 24.76 39.82 -9.31
CA SER A 634 23.44 40.27 -8.87
C SER A 634 22.62 40.79 -10.05
N ILE A 635 21.31 41.01 -9.84
CA ILE A 635 20.43 41.57 -10.87
C ILE A 635 20.83 42.99 -11.32
N GLU A 636 21.61 43.71 -10.50
CA GLU A 636 22.09 45.07 -10.77
C GLU A 636 23.38 45.08 -11.60
N ASP A 637 24.09 43.95 -11.65
CA ASP A 637 25.36 43.87 -12.35
C ASP A 637 25.14 43.83 -13.87
N THR A 638 25.70 44.84 -14.54
CA THR A 638 25.77 44.88 -16.00
C THR A 638 27.18 44.59 -16.49
N ARG A 639 27.29 43.88 -17.61
CA ARG A 639 28.57 43.57 -18.25
C ARG A 639 28.52 43.92 -19.73
N SER A 640 29.67 44.26 -20.31
CA SER A 640 29.74 44.56 -21.74
C SER A 640 29.46 43.31 -22.57
N ARG A 641 28.98 43.53 -23.80
CA ARG A 641 28.70 42.44 -24.75
C ARG A 641 29.89 41.51 -24.99
N GLY A 642 31.10 42.06 -25.09
CA GLY A 642 32.32 41.27 -25.28
C GLY A 642 32.64 40.36 -24.08
N ASP A 643 32.30 40.78 -22.86
CA ASP A 643 32.43 39.94 -21.66
C ASP A 643 31.41 38.79 -21.66
N TRP A 644 30.18 39.04 -22.13
CA TRP A 644 29.17 37.99 -22.29
C TRP A 644 29.51 36.98 -23.39
N GLU A 645 30.11 37.43 -24.50
CA GLU A 645 30.60 36.54 -25.57
C GLU A 645 31.74 35.63 -25.06
N LYS A 646 32.71 36.20 -24.32
CA LYS A 646 33.77 35.40 -23.64
C LYS A 646 33.19 34.43 -22.64
N LYS A 647 32.30 34.89 -21.75
CA LYS A 647 31.63 34.05 -20.77
C LYS A 647 30.81 32.94 -21.40
N LYS A 648 30.21 33.17 -22.57
CA LYS A 648 29.50 32.15 -23.35
C LYS A 648 30.46 31.10 -23.89
N GLU A 649 31.59 31.51 -24.48
CA GLU A 649 32.62 30.61 -24.99
C GLU A 649 33.28 29.79 -23.87
N ASP A 650 33.68 30.43 -22.78
CA ASP A 650 34.28 29.79 -21.60
C ASP A 650 33.31 28.86 -20.90
N SER A 651 32.03 29.28 -20.83
CA SER A 651 31.01 28.47 -20.19
C SER A 651 30.50 27.32 -21.06
N LYS A 652 30.64 27.42 -22.38
CA LYS A 652 30.03 26.56 -23.41
C LYS A 652 28.50 26.47 -23.31
N LEU A 653 27.86 27.46 -22.70
CA LEU A 653 26.40 27.50 -22.55
C LEU A 653 25.74 28.16 -23.76
N GLU A 654 24.55 27.69 -24.11
CA GLU A 654 23.77 28.22 -25.22
C GLU A 654 22.73 29.22 -24.72
N PHE A 655 23.09 30.51 -24.72
CA PHE A 655 22.15 31.62 -24.50
C PHE A 655 22.26 32.69 -25.60
N LYS A 656 21.14 33.37 -25.89
CA LYS A 656 21.08 34.43 -26.92
C LYS A 656 21.55 35.75 -26.32
N ILE A 657 22.50 36.39 -27.00
CA ILE A 657 22.93 37.76 -26.68
C ILE A 657 22.15 38.69 -27.63
N PRO A 658 21.33 39.63 -27.12
CA PRO A 658 20.49 40.48 -27.96
C PRO A 658 21.33 41.37 -28.91
N GLN A 659 20.81 41.62 -30.12
CA GLN A 659 21.38 42.56 -31.09
C GLN A 659 20.48 43.79 -31.24
N LYS A 660 21.09 44.94 -31.57
CA LYS A 660 20.50 46.30 -31.69
C LYS A 660 19.22 46.47 -32.54
N ASN A 661 18.65 45.41 -33.12
CA ASN A 661 17.49 45.47 -34.03
C ASN A 661 16.32 44.53 -33.70
N ASP A 662 16.26 43.89 -32.53
CA ASP A 662 15.04 43.20 -32.09
C ASP A 662 14.01 44.26 -31.64
N LYS A 663 13.11 44.61 -32.56
CA LYS A 663 12.02 45.59 -32.40
C LYS A 663 11.14 45.26 -31.19
N ASN A 664 11.39 45.91 -30.06
CA ASN A 664 10.38 46.27 -29.04
C ASN A 664 10.84 47.37 -28.06
N VAL A 665 11.92 48.10 -28.35
CA VAL A 665 12.39 49.26 -27.56
C VAL A 665 12.29 50.54 -28.39
N LYS A 666 11.13 50.78 -29.01
CA LYS A 666 10.79 52.07 -29.63
C LYS A 666 9.54 52.65 -28.98
N GLN A 667 9.67 52.99 -27.71
CA GLN A 667 8.92 54.07 -27.10
C GLN A 667 9.83 54.60 -25.99
N GLU A 668 10.08 55.91 -25.99
CA GLU A 668 10.92 56.67 -25.06
C GLU A 668 12.42 56.81 -25.36
N ILE A 669 12.81 57.18 -26.58
CA ILE A 669 14.01 58.02 -26.79
C ILE A 669 13.77 58.95 -27.99
N GLU A 670 13.00 60.02 -27.77
CA GLU A 670 13.26 61.28 -28.48
C GLU A 670 13.92 62.20 -27.44
N GLU A 671 15.04 62.81 -27.82
CA GLU A 671 15.95 63.66 -27.02
C GLU A 671 17.13 62.94 -26.34
N ALA A 672 18.16 62.64 -27.14
CA ALA A 672 19.57 62.93 -26.81
C ALA A 672 20.45 62.52 -27.99
N GLU A 673 20.71 63.46 -28.89
CA GLU A 673 21.96 63.43 -29.66
C GLU A 673 23.13 63.63 -28.68
N ILE A 674 24.26 63.00 -28.98
CA ILE A 674 25.57 63.01 -28.29
C ILE A 674 25.77 61.85 -27.30
N LEU A 675 26.40 60.77 -27.78
CA LEU A 675 27.63 60.17 -27.20
C LEU A 675 28.13 59.00 -28.07
N GLU A 676 29.42 59.06 -28.39
CA GLU A 676 30.24 58.01 -29.00
C GLU A 676 30.20 56.71 -28.17
N GLU A 677 30.27 55.57 -28.86
CA GLU A 677 30.64 54.22 -28.36
C GLU A 677 30.41 53.93 -26.86
N ALA A 678 29.16 53.99 -26.39
CA ALA A 678 28.81 53.31 -25.15
C ALA A 678 28.82 51.80 -25.40
N GLU A 679 29.80 51.07 -24.87
CA GLU A 679 29.76 49.61 -24.79
C GLU A 679 28.42 49.21 -24.15
N GLU A 680 27.63 48.43 -24.90
CA GLU A 680 26.28 48.04 -24.48
C GLU A 680 26.39 47.14 -23.24
N MET A 681 26.05 47.74 -22.08
CA MET A 681 26.06 47.10 -20.78
C MET A 681 24.77 46.30 -20.60
N LEU A 682 24.88 44.98 -20.72
CA LEU A 682 23.76 44.03 -20.65
C LEU A 682 23.67 43.40 -19.26
N SER A 683 22.44 43.34 -18.74
CA SER A 683 22.10 42.66 -17.49
C SER A 683 21.76 41.18 -17.73
N VAL A 684 21.85 40.36 -16.67
CA VAL A 684 21.44 38.93 -16.71
C VAL A 684 20.01 38.77 -17.24
N ARG A 685 19.12 39.71 -16.88
CA ARG A 685 17.71 39.72 -17.30
C ARG A 685 17.52 39.90 -18.80
N GLU A 686 18.30 40.78 -19.44
CA GLU A 686 18.20 41.02 -20.89
C GLU A 686 18.63 39.78 -21.68
N ILE A 687 19.58 39.02 -21.15
CA ILE A 687 20.03 37.75 -21.75
C ILE A 687 18.98 36.66 -21.59
N VAL A 688 18.40 36.51 -20.41
CA VAL A 688 17.34 35.51 -20.18
C VAL A 688 16.09 35.85 -20.99
N ASN A 689 15.71 37.13 -21.09
CA ASN A 689 14.61 37.57 -21.95
C ASN A 689 14.88 37.26 -23.43
N ALA A 690 16.10 37.50 -23.92
CA ALA A 690 16.49 37.14 -25.28
C ALA A 690 16.53 35.61 -25.51
N THR A 691 16.73 34.84 -24.45
CA THR A 691 16.81 33.36 -24.46
C THR A 691 15.46 32.71 -24.13
N SER A 692 14.39 33.48 -23.92
CA SER A 692 13.07 32.98 -23.52
C SER A 692 12.47 31.92 -24.45
N SER A 693 12.74 32.00 -25.76
CA SER A 693 12.32 31.00 -26.75
C SER A 693 13.23 29.76 -26.84
N TYR A 694 14.38 29.78 -26.17
CA TYR A 694 15.43 28.76 -26.22
C TYR A 694 15.83 28.25 -24.81
N LYS A 695 14.94 28.40 -23.82
CA LYS A 695 15.20 27.98 -22.42
C LYS A 695 15.57 26.50 -22.30
N THR A 696 14.96 25.64 -23.12
CA THR A 696 15.29 24.22 -23.18
C THR A 696 16.70 23.96 -23.70
N ASP A 697 17.15 24.72 -24.70
CA ASP A 697 18.48 24.56 -25.32
C ASP A 697 19.56 25.05 -24.35
N PHE A 698 19.30 26.15 -23.65
CA PHE A 698 20.11 26.59 -22.53
C PHE A 698 20.24 25.48 -21.48
N MET A 699 19.13 24.85 -21.08
CA MET A 699 19.17 23.76 -20.11
C MET A 699 19.96 22.55 -20.63
N TYR A 700 19.77 22.13 -21.88
CA TYR A 700 20.57 21.05 -22.50
C TYR A 700 22.07 21.38 -22.47
N SER A 701 22.44 22.62 -22.76
CA SER A 701 23.85 23.04 -22.71
C SER A 701 24.45 22.94 -21.30
N VAL A 702 23.69 23.25 -20.25
CA VAL A 702 24.11 23.07 -18.85
C VAL A 702 24.36 21.59 -18.52
N LEU A 703 23.43 20.72 -18.93
CA LEU A 703 23.46 19.29 -18.65
C LEU A 703 24.58 18.57 -19.42
N LEU A 704 24.74 18.86 -20.71
CA LEU A 704 25.77 18.26 -21.56
C LEU A 704 27.19 18.64 -21.12
N ASN A 705 27.37 19.88 -20.65
CA ASN A 705 28.66 20.36 -20.15
C ASN A 705 28.91 20.02 -18.67
N LYS A 706 28.01 19.28 -17.99
CA LYS A 706 28.14 18.84 -16.59
C LYS A 706 28.31 20.00 -15.57
N LYS A 707 27.71 21.15 -15.83
CA LYS A 707 27.82 22.37 -15.00
C LYS A 707 26.74 22.48 -13.93
N GLU A 708 26.04 21.40 -13.62
CA GLU A 708 24.83 21.44 -12.81
C GLU A 708 25.07 21.95 -11.38
N LYS A 709 26.26 21.73 -10.81
CA LYS A 709 26.65 22.24 -9.49
C LYS A 709 27.10 23.69 -9.51
N ASP A 710 27.76 24.10 -10.59
CA ASP A 710 28.27 25.47 -10.73
C ASP A 710 27.12 26.47 -10.87
N VAL A 711 26.02 26.04 -11.48
CA VAL A 711 24.80 26.84 -11.65
C VAL A 711 23.76 26.63 -10.54
N LEU A 712 24.05 25.84 -9.49
CA LEU A 712 23.06 25.45 -8.48
C LEU A 712 22.58 26.63 -7.64
N PRO A 713 21.30 27.05 -7.78
CA PRO A 713 20.75 28.13 -6.96
C PRO A 713 20.64 27.70 -5.50
N SER A 714 20.85 28.64 -4.58
CA SER A 714 20.83 28.40 -3.14
C SER A 714 19.45 27.98 -2.64
N TYR A 715 18.35 28.50 -3.21
CA TYR A 715 17.00 28.07 -2.81
C TYR A 715 16.71 26.59 -3.16
N ILE A 716 17.23 26.08 -4.29
CA ILE A 716 17.09 24.66 -4.66
C ILE A 716 17.94 23.79 -3.73
N GLU A 717 19.17 24.21 -3.45
CA GLU A 717 20.06 23.49 -2.54
C GLU A 717 19.47 23.39 -1.12
N GLU A 718 18.98 24.50 -0.56
CA GLU A 718 18.32 24.53 0.75
C GLU A 718 17.05 23.67 0.77
N GLY A 719 16.25 23.72 -0.30
CA GLY A 719 15.06 22.90 -0.46
C GLY A 719 15.35 21.41 -0.51
N LEU A 720 16.37 20.99 -1.26
CA LEU A 720 16.78 19.59 -1.36
C LEU A 720 17.42 19.07 -0.07
N LYS A 721 18.17 19.90 0.66
CA LYS A 721 18.69 19.56 1.99
C LYS A 721 17.55 19.31 2.97
N TRP A 722 16.59 20.23 3.06
CA TRP A 722 15.41 20.02 3.89
C TRP A 722 14.64 18.78 3.46
N LEU A 723 14.51 18.52 2.16
CA LEU A 723 13.84 17.32 1.67
C LEU A 723 14.58 16.04 2.05
N THR A 724 15.90 16.09 2.24
CA THR A 724 16.76 14.94 2.60
C THR A 724 16.70 14.62 4.09
N GLU A 725 16.69 15.64 4.94
CA GLU A 725 16.38 15.56 6.38
C GLU A 725 15.02 14.87 6.62
#